data_AF-A0A6P7YU05-F1
#
_entry.id   AF-A0A6P7YU05-F1
#
_cell.length_a   1.000
_cell.length_b   1.000
_cell.length_c   1.000
_cell.angle_alpha   90.00
_cell.angle_beta   90.00
_cell.angle_gamma   90.00
#
_symmetry.space_group_name_H-M   'P 1'
#
loop_
_entity.id
_entity.type
_entity.pdbx_description
1 polymer ?
#
loop_
_entity_poly.entity_id
_entity_poly.type
_entity_poly.pdbx_seq_one_letter_code
_entity_poly.pdbx_strand_id
1 'polypeptide(L)'
;MAGFNVTEASPGRPPSSLDNLNLLNALPNSTEEQCYSAHSRSSVLQGLPFGGVPTVLAINFLLWLLLLLVFSCLRKAAWDYGRLALLMDNDSLTSLFYGEQSEKEKSPSESSPLDLDSKDVGFCSWLTSIYQMKDEEIQNKCGIDATIYLSFQRHILVLLTIICVLSVSVILPVNFSGNLLGDSPAHFGRTTIVNVPTEDRLLWLHSIFSLLYFVLSIVCVGHHSMQLQYKEDEKVARTLMITKIPKEISDPSLVIKHFHEAYPSCTVTDVQFCSDVRRLMMLDAERRKAMKGRLYFTAKAQKEGKIMIRTHPCARIFCCNFCGFQQVDAEQYYGELEERLTDEFNAERNRIGLKRLDMAFVSFQDERMTAVIMKDYSRVCCRRCPQQSSVTTVVNSHNWRAQYAPAPSNIIWENLSVHGSSWWLRFVIVNICLFLLLFFLTTPAIIVNTMDMFNVTYPVESLKNPVVTQFFPTLLLWAFSVFLPFVVYYSAFLESHWTRSAENQLTMHKCYFFLVFMVIILPSLGLTSLDLFFRWLFDTHFLDEADVKFQCVFLPDNGAFFVNYVITSSLIGSAMELLRIPGLMVYATRLCFSKSEPERLHIKRSQAYEFQFGLEYAWTTCIFTVVMTYSITCPIIVPFGLLYMLLKHLVDRYNIYYAYVPAKLSQQIHSAAVSQVIVAPILCIFWLLFFSVLRLGPVRPITLFTFVVLLSCILFSICSLCLKKLQPKKSASYQMSEQSEVVFPDTERSSISSTPNSNMFVASVLQEPELSLTPAASPAHQSYGTMGNRSELTPSNEEGQPPNFPADFEDQQYEYEAGPLVDSDDHYQ
;
A
#
# COMPACT_ATOMS: atom_id res chain seq x y z
N MET A 1 5.42 53.59 60.87
CA MET A 1 6.00 54.96 60.98
C MET A 1 7.48 54.81 61.22
N ALA A 2 8.31 55.66 60.61
CA ALA A 2 9.78 55.53 60.53
C ALA A 2 10.26 54.23 59.83
N GLY A 3 11.48 54.16 59.28
CA GLY A 3 12.44 55.24 59.02
C GLY A 3 13.87 54.73 58.84
N PHE A 4 14.58 55.23 57.81
CA PHE A 4 16.04 55.12 57.64
C PHE A 4 16.76 55.83 58.84
N ASN A 5 18.06 55.69 59.14
CA ASN A 5 19.24 55.60 58.25
C ASN A 5 20.54 55.23 59.03
N VAL A 6 21.68 55.04 58.32
CA VAL A 6 23.15 55.06 58.70
C VAL A 6 23.57 55.16 60.20
N THR A 7 24.61 54.49 60.75
CA THR A 7 26.09 54.47 60.46
C THR A 7 26.77 53.23 61.16
N GLU A 8 28.08 52.86 61.15
CA GLU A 8 29.34 53.15 60.40
C GLU A 8 30.47 52.09 60.69
N ALA A 9 31.67 52.32 60.12
CA ALA A 9 33.04 51.96 60.61
C ALA A 9 33.67 50.56 60.35
N SER A 10 35.01 50.60 60.22
CA SER A 10 36.00 49.51 60.04
C SER A 10 37.24 49.83 60.95
N PRO A 11 38.40 49.11 60.99
CA PRO A 11 38.91 48.01 60.13
C PRO A 11 39.61 46.82 60.86
N GLY A 12 40.09 45.83 60.09
CA GLY A 12 41.01 44.76 60.57
C GLY A 12 41.59 43.88 59.45
N ARG A 13 42.84 43.42 59.59
CA ARG A 13 43.61 42.53 58.66
C ARG A 13 44.53 41.61 59.49
N PRO A 14 45.07 40.50 58.94
CA PRO A 14 44.57 39.56 57.93
C PRO A 14 44.52 38.12 58.53
N PRO A 15 44.39 37.02 57.74
CA PRO A 15 45.61 36.26 57.42
C PRO A 15 45.61 35.46 56.08
N SER A 16 46.81 34.92 55.76
CA SER A 16 47.13 33.70 55.00
C SER A 16 46.24 33.17 53.86
N SER A 17 46.82 33.08 52.66
CA SER A 17 46.32 32.29 51.53
C SER A 17 46.67 30.80 51.64
N LEU A 18 45.69 29.89 51.75
CA LEU A 18 45.91 28.44 51.50
C LEU A 18 44.68 27.60 51.04
N ASP A 19 43.47 28.17 50.86
CA ASP A 19 42.25 27.36 50.62
C ASP A 19 41.79 27.18 49.16
N ASN A 20 42.45 27.82 48.19
CA ASN A 20 41.99 27.83 46.78
C ASN A 20 42.06 26.48 46.04
N LEU A 21 42.56 25.39 46.65
CA LEU A 21 42.67 24.08 45.99
C LEU A 21 41.45 23.17 46.20
N ASN A 22 40.62 23.42 47.21
CA ASN A 22 39.47 22.56 47.53
C ASN A 22 38.14 23.03 46.90
N LEU A 23 38.07 24.27 46.42
CA LEU A 23 36.86 24.86 45.83
C LEU A 23 36.60 24.48 44.35
N LEU A 24 37.42 23.60 43.77
CA LEU A 24 37.27 23.13 42.38
C LEU A 24 36.59 21.75 42.25
N ASN A 25 36.43 21.01 43.35
CA ASN A 25 35.86 19.64 43.34
C ASN A 25 34.39 19.58 43.82
N ALA A 26 33.68 20.71 43.82
CA ALA A 26 32.35 20.84 44.42
C ALA A 26 31.34 21.61 43.55
N LEU A 27 31.44 21.51 42.22
CA LEU A 27 30.43 21.98 41.28
C LEU A 27 29.54 20.80 40.83
N PRO A 28 28.28 20.70 41.29
CA PRO A 28 27.31 19.77 40.70
C PRO A 28 26.89 20.23 39.29
N ASN A 29 26.47 19.26 38.48
CA ASN A 29 26.20 19.32 37.03
C ASN A 29 25.54 20.62 36.48
N SER A 30 26.35 21.64 36.19
CA SER A 30 25.90 22.86 35.51
C SER A 30 25.33 22.59 34.11
N THR A 31 25.81 21.55 33.43
CA THR A 31 25.32 21.12 32.11
C THR A 31 23.93 20.47 32.15
N GLU A 32 23.59 19.74 33.23
CA GLU A 32 22.23 19.20 33.39
C GLU A 32 21.24 20.31 33.68
N GLU A 33 21.55 21.25 34.58
CA GLU A 33 20.69 22.43 34.80
C GLU A 33 20.59 23.32 33.54
N GLN A 34 21.63 23.41 32.71
CA GLN A 34 21.56 24.10 31.42
C GLN A 34 20.69 23.36 30.39
N CYS A 35 20.82 22.05 30.22
CA CYS A 35 19.93 21.29 29.34
C CYS A 35 18.48 21.28 29.86
N TYR A 36 18.26 21.07 31.15
CA TYR A 36 16.92 21.11 31.73
C TYR A 36 16.30 22.51 31.68
N SER A 37 17.05 23.60 31.90
CA SER A 37 16.52 24.97 31.74
C SER A 37 16.25 25.32 30.28
N ALA A 38 17.10 24.93 29.34
CA ALA A 38 16.86 25.07 27.90
C ALA A 38 15.63 24.25 27.42
N HIS A 39 15.33 23.13 28.07
CA HIS A 39 14.20 22.25 27.75
C HIS A 39 12.99 22.42 28.70
N SER A 40 13.04 23.35 29.66
CA SER A 40 12.08 23.52 30.79
C SER A 40 10.67 23.99 30.41
N ARG A 41 10.37 24.02 29.12
CA ARG A 41 9.13 24.55 28.53
C ARG A 41 8.56 23.64 27.44
N SER A 42 8.88 22.35 27.47
CA SER A 42 8.09 21.33 26.78
C SER A 42 7.17 20.67 27.82
N SER A 43 6.00 21.28 28.05
CA SER A 43 5.07 20.84 29.11
C SER A 43 4.43 19.46 28.87
N VAL A 44 4.71 18.80 27.75
CA VAL A 44 3.98 17.61 27.25
C VAL A 44 4.20 16.33 28.08
N LEU A 45 5.35 16.16 28.74
CA LEU A 45 5.66 14.97 29.57
C LEU A 45 6.19 15.28 30.98
N GLN A 46 6.58 16.53 31.28
CA GLN A 46 7.11 16.90 32.60
C GLN A 46 6.00 16.88 33.66
N GLY A 47 6.16 16.02 34.67
CA GLY A 47 5.26 15.92 35.84
C GLY A 47 4.57 14.56 36.03
N LEU A 48 4.62 13.65 35.05
CA LEU A 48 4.10 12.29 35.21
C LEU A 48 5.22 11.30 35.62
N PRO A 49 4.98 10.41 36.61
CA PRO A 49 5.96 9.40 36.98
C PRO A 49 6.24 8.46 35.79
N PHE A 50 7.50 8.06 35.64
CA PHE A 50 7.98 7.14 34.61
C PHE A 50 7.61 7.56 33.17
N GLY A 51 7.68 8.86 32.88
CA GLY A 51 7.42 9.41 31.54
C GLY A 51 5.98 9.21 31.05
N GLY A 52 5.03 9.02 31.98
CA GLY A 52 3.61 8.78 31.68
C GLY A 52 3.28 7.41 31.09
N VAL A 53 4.27 6.54 30.84
CA VAL A 53 4.09 5.27 30.13
C VAL A 53 2.97 4.37 30.69
N PRO A 54 2.84 4.16 32.03
CA PRO A 54 1.75 3.34 32.58
C PRO A 54 0.36 3.95 32.33
N THR A 55 0.25 5.27 32.41
CA THR A 55 -1.01 6.02 32.19
C THR A 55 -1.42 5.97 30.72
N VAL A 56 -0.47 6.21 29.81
CA VAL A 56 -0.67 6.12 28.36
C VAL A 56 -1.07 4.70 27.95
N LEU A 57 -0.41 3.68 28.51
CA LEU A 57 -0.77 2.27 28.27
C LEU A 57 -2.20 1.96 28.72
N ALA A 58 -2.60 2.38 29.93
CA ALA A 58 -3.94 2.13 30.45
C ALA A 58 -5.04 2.83 29.61
N ILE A 59 -4.83 4.09 29.21
CA ILE A 59 -5.78 4.83 28.37
C ILE A 59 -5.89 4.20 26.98
N ASN A 60 -4.75 3.88 26.34
CA ASN A 60 -4.75 3.23 25.04
C ASN A 60 -5.41 1.85 25.07
N PHE A 61 -5.24 1.07 26.15
CA PHE A 61 -5.87 -0.24 26.29
C PHE A 61 -7.39 -0.16 26.48
N LEU A 62 -7.88 0.80 27.28
CA LEU A 62 -9.32 1.04 27.43
C LEU A 62 -9.97 1.51 26.11
N LEU A 63 -9.30 2.40 25.37
CA LEU A 63 -9.77 2.86 24.07
C LEU A 63 -9.70 1.75 23.00
N TRP A 64 -8.69 0.88 23.05
CA TRP A 64 -8.59 -0.31 22.20
C TRP A 64 -9.75 -1.29 22.43
N LEU A 65 -10.09 -1.58 23.69
CA LEU A 65 -11.27 -2.39 24.03
C LEU A 65 -12.58 -1.76 23.51
N LEU A 66 -12.73 -0.43 23.64
CA LEU A 66 -13.87 0.30 23.09
C LEU A 66 -13.93 0.18 21.56
N LEU A 67 -12.80 0.34 20.86
CA LEU A 67 -12.72 0.19 19.41
C LEU A 67 -13.02 -1.26 18.97
N LEU A 68 -12.54 -2.28 19.67
CA LEU A 68 -12.88 -3.68 19.39
C LEU A 68 -14.37 -3.99 19.63
N LEU A 69 -15.00 -3.35 20.62
CA LEU A 69 -16.45 -3.42 20.84
C LEU A 69 -17.20 -2.77 19.67
N VAL A 70 -16.79 -1.56 19.26
CA VAL A 70 -17.36 -0.87 18.09
C VAL A 70 -17.17 -1.69 16.81
N PHE A 71 -16.00 -2.28 16.58
CA PHE A 71 -15.75 -3.21 15.47
C PHE A 71 -16.70 -4.41 15.50
N SER A 72 -16.86 -5.05 16.66
CA SER A 72 -17.71 -6.25 16.79
C SER A 72 -19.19 -5.94 16.57
N CYS A 73 -19.65 -4.76 17.00
CA CYS A 73 -20.99 -4.23 16.70
C CYS A 73 -21.16 -3.85 15.23
N LEU A 74 -20.21 -3.10 14.63
CA LEU A 74 -20.24 -2.71 13.23
C LEU A 74 -20.15 -3.92 12.30
N ARG A 75 -19.37 -4.96 12.67
CA ARG A 75 -19.37 -6.26 11.99
C ARG A 75 -20.79 -6.81 11.97
N LYS A 76 -21.42 -7.02 13.12
CA LYS A 76 -22.79 -7.58 13.17
C LYS A 76 -23.84 -6.73 12.45
N ALA A 77 -23.64 -5.42 12.28
CA ALA A 77 -24.57 -4.51 11.60
C ALA A 77 -24.26 -4.25 10.11
N ALA A 78 -23.06 -4.57 9.60
CA ALA A 78 -22.60 -4.17 8.27
C ALA A 78 -21.74 -5.20 7.52
N TRP A 79 -21.49 -6.38 8.09
CA TRP A 79 -20.70 -7.47 7.48
C TRP A 79 -21.21 -7.88 6.10
N ASP A 80 -22.54 -7.93 5.95
CA ASP A 80 -23.20 -8.28 4.69
C ASP A 80 -22.71 -7.41 3.54
N TYR A 81 -22.56 -6.09 3.72
CA TYR A 81 -22.11 -5.19 2.66
C TYR A 81 -20.68 -5.48 2.19
N GLY A 82 -19.78 -5.80 3.13
CA GLY A 82 -18.39 -6.15 2.81
C GLY A 82 -18.28 -7.46 2.03
N ARG A 83 -19.07 -8.47 2.44
CA ARG A 83 -19.16 -9.76 1.74
C ARG A 83 -19.82 -9.63 0.37
N LEU A 84 -20.91 -8.85 0.26
CA LEU A 84 -21.64 -8.66 -0.99
C LEU A 84 -20.74 -8.04 -2.08
N ALA A 85 -19.90 -7.07 -1.72
CA ALA A 85 -18.96 -6.45 -2.65
C ALA A 85 -17.93 -7.44 -3.22
N LEU A 86 -17.45 -8.41 -2.41
CA LEU A 86 -16.48 -9.42 -2.86
C LEU A 86 -17.11 -10.55 -3.68
N LEU A 87 -18.41 -10.84 -3.51
CA LEU A 87 -19.11 -11.85 -4.30
C LEU A 87 -19.67 -11.29 -5.62
N MET A 88 -20.27 -10.10 -5.59
CA MET A 88 -21.05 -9.56 -6.73
C MET A 88 -20.23 -9.12 -7.96
N ASP A 89 -18.91 -8.96 -7.85
CA ASP A 89 -18.11 -8.50 -9.00
C ASP A 89 -17.92 -9.62 -10.05
N ASN A 90 -17.82 -10.87 -9.60
CA ASN A 90 -17.82 -12.07 -10.47
C ASN A 90 -19.17 -12.27 -11.18
N ASP A 91 -20.27 -12.05 -10.48
CA ASP A 91 -21.63 -12.38 -10.95
C ASP A 91 -22.28 -11.25 -11.78
N SER A 92 -21.55 -10.16 -12.08
CA SER A 92 -22.15 -8.84 -12.38
C SER A 92 -22.86 -8.67 -13.74
N LEU A 93 -23.05 -9.77 -14.48
CA LEU A 93 -23.85 -9.88 -15.70
C LEU A 93 -24.78 -11.10 -15.67
N THR A 94 -24.25 -12.31 -15.49
CA THR A 94 -25.02 -13.57 -15.50
C THR A 94 -26.16 -13.58 -14.48
N SER A 95 -25.91 -13.19 -13.23
CA SER A 95 -26.96 -13.12 -12.18
C SER A 95 -28.06 -12.09 -12.46
N LEU A 96 -27.83 -11.14 -13.37
CA LEU A 96 -28.77 -10.08 -13.74
C LEU A 96 -29.68 -10.49 -14.90
N PHE A 97 -29.26 -11.46 -15.72
CA PHE A 97 -30.04 -12.07 -16.80
C PHE A 97 -30.68 -13.42 -16.41
N TYR A 98 -29.99 -14.24 -15.61
CA TYR A 98 -30.45 -15.55 -15.11
C TYR A 98 -30.77 -15.45 -13.60
N GLY A 99 -31.83 -14.71 -13.27
CA GLY A 99 -32.16 -14.38 -11.88
C GLY A 99 -32.38 -15.59 -10.97
N GLU A 100 -31.72 -15.58 -9.81
CA GLU A 100 -32.09 -16.35 -8.60
C GLU A 100 -32.11 -17.90 -8.72
N GLN A 101 -31.49 -18.49 -9.75
CA GLN A 101 -31.42 -19.95 -9.92
C GLN A 101 -30.05 -20.60 -9.59
N SER A 102 -28.98 -19.82 -9.40
CA SER A 102 -27.60 -20.36 -9.21
C SER A 102 -27.32 -21.01 -7.84
N GLU A 103 -28.30 -21.07 -6.93
CA GLU A 103 -28.09 -21.64 -5.58
C GLU A 103 -28.25 -23.17 -5.50
N LYS A 104 -28.69 -23.87 -6.56
CA LYS A 104 -29.14 -25.28 -6.44
C LYS A 104 -28.38 -26.38 -7.17
N GLU A 105 -27.43 -26.06 -8.05
CA GLU A 105 -26.69 -27.10 -8.79
C GLU A 105 -25.17 -26.90 -8.76
N LYS A 106 -24.52 -27.47 -7.73
CA LYS A 106 -23.09 -27.83 -7.74
C LYS A 106 -22.87 -29.19 -7.09
N SER A 107 -21.95 -29.97 -7.64
CA SER A 107 -21.66 -31.35 -7.26
C SER A 107 -20.79 -31.46 -6.00
N PRO A 108 -20.88 -32.57 -5.23
CA PRO A 108 -20.40 -32.64 -3.85
C PRO A 108 -18.91 -32.98 -3.70
N SER A 109 -18.03 -32.44 -4.57
CA SER A 109 -16.60 -32.80 -4.61
C SER A 109 -15.61 -31.64 -4.53
N GLU A 110 -16.07 -30.39 -4.45
CA GLU A 110 -15.25 -29.24 -4.05
C GLU A 110 -15.83 -28.60 -2.79
N SER A 111 -15.01 -28.47 -1.74
CA SER A 111 -15.43 -27.94 -0.44
C SER A 111 -15.86 -26.47 -0.58
N SER A 112 -17.17 -26.24 -0.62
CA SER A 112 -17.72 -24.91 -0.88
C SER A 112 -17.51 -23.98 0.32
N PRO A 113 -17.30 -22.65 0.13
CA PRO A 113 -17.02 -21.73 1.24
C PRO A 113 -18.11 -21.67 2.33
N LEU A 114 -19.32 -22.12 2.00
CA LEU A 114 -20.52 -22.09 2.83
C LEU A 114 -20.42 -22.95 4.10
N ASP A 115 -19.64 -24.05 4.09
CA ASP A 115 -19.53 -24.93 5.26
C ASP A 115 -18.77 -24.30 6.45
N LEU A 116 -17.96 -23.27 6.19
CA LEU A 116 -17.30 -22.49 7.24
C LEU A 116 -18.20 -21.39 7.83
N ASP A 117 -19.24 -20.94 7.11
CA ASP A 117 -20.02 -19.75 7.47
C ASP A 117 -20.86 -19.93 8.75
N SER A 118 -21.23 -21.16 9.09
CA SER A 118 -22.03 -21.48 10.27
C SER A 118 -21.37 -21.15 11.63
N LYS A 119 -20.04 -20.96 11.66
CA LYS A 119 -19.27 -20.74 12.90
C LYS A 119 -19.18 -19.28 13.35
N ASP A 120 -19.37 -18.31 12.47
CA ASP A 120 -18.87 -16.94 12.68
C ASP A 120 -19.88 -15.95 13.32
N VAL A 121 -20.93 -16.48 13.97
CA VAL A 121 -22.07 -15.72 14.55
C VAL A 121 -21.80 -15.12 15.94
N GLY A 122 -20.76 -15.57 16.64
CA GLY A 122 -20.42 -15.10 18.00
C GLY A 122 -19.76 -13.71 18.00
N PHE A 123 -19.92 -12.92 19.06
CA PHE A 123 -19.38 -11.55 19.12
C PHE A 123 -17.87 -11.49 18.82
N CYS A 124 -17.09 -12.34 19.49
CA CYS A 124 -15.63 -12.49 19.31
C CYS A 124 -15.23 -13.68 18.40
N SER A 125 -16.15 -14.26 17.61
CA SER A 125 -15.85 -15.43 16.75
C SER A 125 -14.68 -15.18 15.79
N TRP A 126 -14.60 -13.94 15.29
CA TRP A 126 -13.56 -13.45 14.39
C TRP A 126 -12.14 -13.75 14.88
N LEU A 127 -11.90 -13.65 16.19
CA LEU A 127 -10.59 -13.93 16.81
C LEU A 127 -10.25 -15.43 16.74
N THR A 128 -11.24 -16.30 16.90
CA THR A 128 -11.09 -17.76 16.74
C THR A 128 -10.83 -18.12 15.27
N SER A 129 -11.54 -17.48 14.33
CA SER A 129 -11.39 -17.72 12.88
C SER A 129 -9.96 -17.45 12.40
N ILE A 130 -9.29 -16.39 12.91
CA ILE A 130 -7.87 -16.07 12.58
C ILE A 130 -6.93 -17.24 12.84
N TYR A 131 -7.15 -17.99 13.93
CA TYR A 131 -6.34 -19.16 14.31
C TYR A 131 -6.75 -20.46 13.59
N GLN A 132 -7.96 -20.54 13.02
CA GLN A 132 -8.42 -21.72 12.26
C GLN A 132 -8.02 -21.69 10.78
N MET A 133 -7.86 -20.50 10.18
CA MET A 133 -7.41 -20.34 8.79
C MET A 133 -6.02 -20.94 8.55
N LYS A 134 -5.86 -21.73 7.49
CA LYS A 134 -4.55 -22.20 7.01
C LYS A 134 -3.94 -21.25 5.98
N ASP A 135 -2.61 -21.27 5.88
CA ASP A 135 -1.89 -20.47 4.89
C ASP A 135 -2.19 -20.90 3.45
N GLU A 136 -2.49 -22.18 3.21
CA GLU A 136 -2.92 -22.74 1.92
C GLU A 136 -4.28 -22.18 1.46
N GLU A 137 -5.24 -22.07 2.39
CA GLU A 137 -6.57 -21.50 2.17
C GLU A 137 -6.46 -20.00 1.82
N ILE A 138 -5.55 -19.29 2.48
CA ILE A 138 -5.20 -17.89 2.16
C ILE A 138 -4.53 -17.81 0.78
N GLN A 139 -3.62 -18.72 0.42
CA GLN A 139 -2.95 -18.71 -0.89
C GLN A 139 -3.95 -18.89 -2.04
N ASN A 140 -4.87 -19.84 -1.91
CA ASN A 140 -5.85 -20.16 -2.96
C ASN A 140 -6.90 -19.05 -3.14
N LYS A 141 -7.26 -18.34 -2.05
CA LYS A 141 -8.28 -17.29 -2.07
C LYS A 141 -7.72 -15.87 -2.35
N CYS A 142 -6.60 -15.53 -1.72
CA CYS A 142 -6.03 -14.18 -1.69
C CYS A 142 -4.77 -14.02 -2.57
N GLY A 143 -4.28 -15.11 -3.16
CA GLY A 143 -3.09 -15.12 -4.01
C GLY A 143 -1.77 -15.24 -3.24
N ILE A 144 -0.68 -15.43 -3.99
CA ILE A 144 0.66 -15.69 -3.42
C ILE A 144 1.28 -14.44 -2.76
N ASP A 145 0.99 -13.24 -3.25
CA ASP A 145 1.56 -12.00 -2.70
C ASP A 145 1.09 -11.75 -1.25
N ALA A 146 -0.14 -12.17 -0.94
CA ALA A 146 -0.70 -12.16 0.41
C ALA A 146 0.06 -13.10 1.37
N THR A 147 0.37 -14.33 0.96
CA THR A 147 1.10 -15.28 1.82
C THR A 147 2.57 -14.88 1.99
N ILE A 148 3.18 -14.27 0.97
CA ILE A 148 4.52 -13.68 1.07
C ILE A 148 4.53 -12.50 2.06
N TYR A 149 3.53 -11.61 2.04
CA TYR A 149 3.39 -10.52 3.01
C TYR A 149 3.24 -11.06 4.45
N LEU A 150 2.37 -12.04 4.67
CA LEU A 150 2.19 -12.69 5.98
C LEU A 150 3.43 -13.51 6.41
N SER A 151 4.25 -14.00 5.47
CA SER A 151 5.55 -14.63 5.75
C SER A 151 6.61 -13.62 6.18
N PHE A 152 6.68 -12.46 5.53
CA PHE A 152 7.55 -11.33 5.91
C PHE A 152 7.29 -10.86 7.34
N GLN A 153 6.02 -10.66 7.71
CA GLN A 153 5.65 -10.25 9.06
C GLN A 153 6.10 -11.26 10.12
N ARG A 154 5.92 -12.57 9.86
CA ARG A 154 6.38 -13.64 10.76
C ARG A 154 7.90 -13.66 10.94
N HIS A 155 8.67 -13.41 9.88
CA HIS A 155 10.13 -13.31 9.96
C HIS A 155 10.57 -12.10 10.81
N ILE A 156 9.92 -10.94 10.66
CA ILE A 156 10.17 -9.78 11.54
C ILE A 156 9.77 -10.08 12.99
N LEU A 157 8.64 -10.74 13.22
CA LEU A 157 8.18 -11.13 14.56
C LEU A 157 9.18 -12.06 15.26
N VAL A 158 9.74 -13.05 14.54
CA VAL A 158 10.80 -13.94 15.07
C VAL A 158 12.07 -13.16 15.40
N LEU A 159 12.56 -12.33 14.47
CA LEU A 159 13.74 -11.47 14.70
C LEU A 159 13.55 -10.56 15.92
N LEU A 160 12.39 -9.93 16.03
CA LEU A 160 12.05 -9.03 17.13
C LEU A 160 11.85 -9.77 18.45
N THR A 161 11.42 -11.03 18.43
CA THR A 161 11.35 -11.90 19.63
C THR A 161 12.75 -12.17 20.18
N ILE A 162 13.71 -12.53 19.32
CA ILE A 162 15.11 -12.77 19.71
C ILE A 162 15.72 -11.49 20.29
N ILE A 163 15.50 -10.35 19.63
CA ILE A 163 15.99 -9.04 20.08
C ILE A 163 15.30 -8.60 21.38
N CYS A 164 14.02 -8.92 21.59
CA CYS A 164 13.31 -8.66 22.85
C CYS A 164 13.95 -9.41 24.03
N VAL A 165 14.25 -10.70 23.85
CA VAL A 165 14.95 -11.50 24.89
C VAL A 165 16.33 -10.90 25.19
N LEU A 166 17.11 -10.56 24.17
CA LEU A 166 18.45 -9.98 24.36
C LEU A 166 18.42 -8.60 25.04
N SER A 167 17.54 -7.69 24.60
CA SER A 167 17.39 -6.35 25.19
C SER A 167 16.86 -6.39 26.63
N VAL A 168 15.87 -7.25 26.93
CA VAL A 168 15.25 -7.32 28.27
C VAL A 168 16.08 -8.15 29.26
N SER A 169 16.70 -9.24 28.84
CA SER A 169 17.47 -10.11 29.75
C SER A 169 18.92 -9.67 29.97
N VAL A 170 19.48 -8.81 29.11
CA VAL A 170 20.89 -8.38 29.21
C VAL A 170 21.04 -6.85 29.27
N ILE A 171 20.53 -6.11 28.28
CA ILE A 171 20.78 -4.66 28.21
C ILE A 171 20.04 -3.91 29.33
N LEU A 172 18.78 -4.26 29.60
CA LEU A 172 17.97 -3.59 30.63
C LEU A 172 18.53 -3.74 32.06
N PRO A 173 18.95 -4.94 32.53
CA PRO A 173 19.68 -5.07 33.81
C PRO A 173 20.98 -4.25 33.87
N VAL A 174 21.71 -4.13 32.76
CA VAL A 174 22.94 -3.33 32.70
C VAL A 174 22.64 -1.83 32.80
N ASN A 175 21.58 -1.34 32.16
CA ASN A 175 21.12 0.05 32.36
C ASN A 175 20.71 0.32 33.82
N PHE A 176 20.01 -0.63 34.46
CA PHE A 176 19.65 -0.54 35.87
C PHE A 176 20.84 -0.63 36.85
N SER A 177 21.99 -1.18 36.43
CA SER A 177 23.21 -1.21 37.26
C SER A 177 23.94 0.15 37.34
N GLY A 178 23.58 1.09 36.47
CA GLY A 178 24.06 2.47 36.53
C GLY A 178 23.53 3.24 37.73
N ASN A 179 24.30 4.21 38.22
CA ASN A 179 24.02 4.95 39.45
C ASN A 179 23.81 6.46 39.25
N LEU A 180 23.81 6.97 38.00
CA LEU A 180 23.81 8.40 37.73
C LEU A 180 22.50 9.11 38.09
N LEU A 181 21.33 8.50 37.84
CA LEU A 181 20.04 9.19 37.96
C LEU A 181 19.37 9.07 39.34
N GLY A 182 20.08 8.55 40.36
CA GLY A 182 19.55 8.33 41.71
C GLY A 182 18.50 7.21 41.79
N ASP A 183 18.21 6.71 43.00
CA ASP A 183 17.41 5.48 43.20
C ASP A 183 15.88 5.67 43.27
N SER A 184 15.38 6.83 42.87
CA SER A 184 13.94 7.10 42.77
C SER A 184 13.30 6.31 41.60
N PRO A 185 12.38 5.35 41.85
CA PRO A 185 11.83 4.47 40.81
C PRO A 185 10.91 5.19 39.79
N ALA A 186 10.59 6.46 40.04
CA ALA A 186 9.81 7.30 39.13
C ALA A 186 10.60 7.81 37.91
N HIS A 187 11.93 7.70 37.89
CA HIS A 187 12.75 8.25 36.79
C HIS A 187 12.92 7.22 35.68
N PHE A 188 12.24 7.46 34.56
CA PHE A 188 12.30 6.62 33.35
C PHE A 188 13.75 6.39 32.87
N GLY A 189 14.62 7.39 33.02
CA GLY A 189 16.00 7.32 32.57
C GLY A 189 16.87 6.25 33.22
N ARG A 190 16.52 5.70 34.39
CA ARG A 190 17.19 4.52 34.99
C ARG A 190 17.17 3.29 34.08
N THR A 191 16.25 3.26 33.11
CA THR A 191 16.06 2.15 32.15
C THR A 191 16.87 2.32 30.87
N THR A 192 17.49 3.49 30.67
CA THR A 192 18.20 3.87 29.44
C THR A 192 19.71 3.84 29.62
N ILE A 193 20.44 3.80 28.49
CA ILE A 193 21.91 3.85 28.44
C ILE A 193 22.51 5.11 29.13
N VAL A 194 21.71 6.16 29.36
CA VAL A 194 22.11 7.38 30.06
C VAL A 194 22.49 7.10 31.53
N ASN A 195 21.86 6.12 32.18
CA ASN A 195 22.13 5.82 33.59
C ASN A 195 23.52 5.20 33.86
N VAL A 196 24.13 4.58 32.85
CA VAL A 196 25.47 3.98 32.93
C VAL A 196 26.55 5.08 32.88
N PRO A 197 27.54 5.12 33.80
CA PRO A 197 28.56 6.18 33.84
C PRO A 197 29.59 6.05 32.71
N THR A 198 30.17 7.17 32.28
CA THR A 198 30.98 7.29 31.05
C THR A 198 32.33 6.56 31.08
N GLU A 199 32.80 6.18 32.26
CA GLU A 199 34.06 5.46 32.47
C GLU A 199 33.87 3.93 32.51
N ASP A 200 32.61 3.47 32.56
CA ASP A 200 32.30 2.07 32.85
C ASP A 200 32.50 1.14 31.66
N ARG A 201 33.05 -0.05 31.93
CA ARG A 201 33.30 -1.06 30.87
C ARG A 201 32.01 -1.58 30.25
N LEU A 202 30.87 -1.40 30.91
CA LEU A 202 29.54 -1.82 30.49
C LEU A 202 29.06 -1.14 29.19
N LEU A 203 29.60 0.03 28.80
CA LEU A 203 29.26 0.64 27.51
C LEU A 203 29.73 -0.17 26.30
N TRP A 204 30.78 -0.99 26.43
CA TRP A 204 31.21 -1.91 25.37
C TRP A 204 30.12 -2.92 25.00
N LEU A 205 29.30 -3.36 25.96
CA LEU A 205 28.24 -4.33 25.74
C LEU A 205 27.21 -3.84 24.71
N HIS A 206 26.84 -2.56 24.80
CA HIS A 206 25.92 -1.89 23.86
C HIS A 206 26.48 -1.88 22.43
N SER A 207 27.79 -1.67 22.29
CA SER A 207 28.50 -1.66 21.00
C SER A 207 28.68 -3.06 20.40
N ILE A 208 28.76 -4.09 21.25
CA ILE A 208 28.81 -5.49 20.83
C ILE A 208 27.41 -5.99 20.43
N PHE A 209 26.37 -5.60 21.17
CA PHE A 209 24.99 -5.97 20.88
C PHE A 209 24.45 -5.31 19.61
N SER A 210 24.89 -4.10 19.25
CA SER A 210 24.51 -3.48 17.96
C SER A 210 25.05 -4.24 16.74
N LEU A 211 26.29 -4.74 16.81
CA LEU A 211 26.85 -5.65 15.80
C LEU A 211 26.10 -6.99 15.78
N LEU A 212 25.78 -7.56 16.95
CA LEU A 212 24.97 -8.79 17.04
C LEU A 212 23.58 -8.62 16.39
N TYR A 213 22.89 -7.50 16.64
CA TYR A 213 21.58 -7.22 16.08
C TYR A 213 21.63 -7.03 14.55
N PHE A 214 22.70 -6.44 14.02
CA PHE A 214 22.97 -6.37 12.59
C PHE A 214 23.18 -7.76 11.95
N VAL A 215 23.99 -8.62 12.59
CA VAL A 215 24.22 -10.00 12.13
C VAL A 215 22.93 -10.82 12.16
N LEU A 216 22.16 -10.78 13.27
CA LEU A 216 20.87 -11.45 13.38
C LEU A 216 19.87 -10.99 12.30
N SER A 217 19.84 -9.69 12.03
CA SER A 217 18.99 -9.11 10.97
C SER A 217 19.38 -9.64 9.59
N ILE A 218 20.67 -9.71 9.26
CA ILE A 218 21.16 -10.27 7.99
C ILE A 218 20.82 -11.75 7.86
N VAL A 219 20.98 -12.54 8.93
CA VAL A 219 20.66 -13.98 8.91
C VAL A 219 19.15 -14.20 8.66
N CYS A 220 18.29 -13.45 9.36
CA CYS A 220 16.83 -13.53 9.15
C CYS A 220 16.42 -13.10 7.73
N VAL A 221 16.93 -11.96 7.26
CA VAL A 221 16.69 -11.46 5.90
C VAL A 221 17.22 -12.42 4.83
N GLY A 222 18.38 -13.05 5.05
CA GLY A 222 18.96 -14.05 4.17
C GLY A 222 18.09 -15.30 4.07
N HIS A 223 17.67 -15.86 5.21
CA HIS A 223 16.78 -17.02 5.29
C HIS A 223 15.46 -16.78 4.55
N HIS A 224 14.78 -15.67 4.85
CA HIS A 224 13.53 -15.32 4.19
C HIS A 224 13.72 -15.08 2.68
N SER A 225 14.81 -14.41 2.29
CA SER A 225 15.19 -14.20 0.88
C SER A 225 15.53 -15.49 0.12
N MET A 226 15.76 -16.62 0.80
CA MET A 226 15.92 -17.95 0.18
C MET A 226 14.59 -18.72 0.09
N GLN A 227 13.67 -18.52 1.02
CA GLN A 227 12.31 -19.08 0.97
C GLN A 227 11.41 -18.38 -0.06
N LEU A 228 11.79 -17.18 -0.51
CA LEU A 228 11.11 -16.34 -1.50
C LEU A 228 11.16 -16.90 -2.95
N GLN A 229 10.90 -18.19 -3.14
CA GLN A 229 10.82 -18.84 -4.45
C GLN A 229 9.47 -18.54 -5.13
N TYR A 230 9.45 -17.49 -5.94
CA TYR A 230 8.31 -17.12 -6.78
C TYR A 230 8.40 -17.86 -8.12
N LYS A 231 7.33 -18.57 -8.51
CA LYS A 231 7.19 -19.15 -9.85
C LYS A 231 6.36 -18.18 -10.69
N GLU A 232 6.95 -17.55 -11.70
CA GLU A 232 6.21 -16.65 -12.60
C GLU A 232 5.24 -17.44 -13.50
N ASP A 233 4.12 -16.82 -13.88
CA ASP A 233 3.14 -17.43 -14.79
C ASP A 233 3.81 -17.68 -16.16
N GLU A 234 3.92 -18.94 -16.60
CA GLU A 234 4.64 -19.36 -17.83
C GLU A 234 4.20 -18.57 -19.09
N LYS A 235 2.91 -18.26 -19.19
CA LYS A 235 2.32 -17.44 -20.27
C LYS A 235 2.82 -15.99 -20.32
N VAL A 236 3.35 -15.47 -19.21
CA VAL A 236 3.93 -14.12 -19.10
C VAL A 236 5.41 -14.15 -19.51
N ALA A 237 6.15 -15.18 -19.10
CA ALA A 237 7.58 -15.29 -19.38
C ALA A 237 7.91 -15.47 -20.88
N ARG A 238 6.99 -16.06 -21.66
CA ARG A 238 7.09 -16.18 -23.12
C ARG A 238 6.74 -14.90 -23.91
N THR A 239 6.44 -13.77 -23.25
CA THR A 239 6.14 -12.49 -23.93
C THR A 239 7.13 -11.40 -23.52
N LEU A 240 7.63 -10.65 -24.50
CA LEU A 240 8.51 -9.50 -24.31
C LEU A 240 7.74 -8.19 -24.53
N MET A 241 7.92 -7.24 -23.62
CA MET A 241 7.58 -5.84 -23.82
C MET A 241 8.78 -5.14 -24.50
N ILE A 242 8.55 -4.56 -25.67
CA ILE A 242 9.55 -3.83 -26.44
C ILE A 242 9.15 -2.36 -26.49
N THR A 243 10.05 -1.46 -26.12
CA THR A 243 9.83 0.00 -26.21
C THR A 243 10.87 0.69 -27.10
N LYS A 244 10.57 1.94 -27.52
CA LYS A 244 11.26 2.71 -28.58
C LYS A 244 11.09 2.14 -30.00
N ILE A 245 9.93 1.57 -30.31
CA ILE A 245 9.55 1.23 -31.68
C ILE A 245 9.15 2.52 -32.42
N PRO A 246 9.66 2.82 -33.63
CA PRO A 246 9.22 3.96 -34.44
C PRO A 246 7.70 4.02 -34.62
N LYS A 247 7.11 5.23 -34.65
CA LYS A 247 5.64 5.46 -34.68
C LYS A 247 5.04 5.35 -36.09
N GLU A 248 5.87 5.08 -37.08
CA GLU A 248 5.53 4.97 -38.49
C GLU A 248 5.19 3.51 -38.89
N ILE A 249 5.76 2.53 -38.17
CA ILE A 249 5.64 1.08 -38.43
C ILE A 249 4.28 0.54 -37.93
N SER A 250 3.22 0.69 -38.72
CA SER A 250 1.89 0.18 -38.34
C SER A 250 1.69 -1.32 -38.60
N ASP A 251 2.56 -1.96 -39.39
CA ASP A 251 2.43 -3.36 -39.80
C ASP A 251 3.24 -4.30 -38.86
N PRO A 252 2.60 -5.27 -38.17
CA PRO A 252 3.31 -6.25 -37.34
C PRO A 252 4.21 -7.19 -38.15
N SER A 253 3.99 -7.36 -39.46
CA SER A 253 4.80 -8.25 -40.32
C SER A 253 6.29 -7.87 -40.30
N LEU A 254 6.60 -6.57 -40.18
CA LEU A 254 7.97 -6.04 -40.12
C LEU A 254 8.68 -6.41 -38.82
N VAL A 255 7.95 -6.52 -37.71
CA VAL A 255 8.46 -6.97 -36.40
C VAL A 255 8.67 -8.48 -36.41
N ILE A 256 7.69 -9.25 -36.92
CA ILE A 256 7.78 -10.70 -37.08
C ILE A 256 8.98 -11.06 -37.96
N LYS A 257 9.12 -10.38 -39.12
CA LYS A 257 10.24 -10.58 -40.05
C LYS A 257 11.60 -10.25 -39.41
N HIS A 258 11.70 -9.18 -38.60
CA HIS A 258 12.94 -8.89 -37.87
C HIS A 258 13.33 -10.05 -36.93
N PHE A 259 12.39 -10.57 -36.14
CA PHE A 259 12.69 -11.69 -35.23
C PHE A 259 13.02 -12.99 -35.98
N HIS A 260 12.27 -13.33 -37.03
CA HIS A 260 12.51 -14.54 -37.82
C HIS A 260 13.89 -14.53 -38.52
N GLU A 261 14.34 -13.38 -39.02
CA GLU A 261 15.66 -13.26 -39.66
C GLU A 261 16.81 -13.15 -38.65
N ALA A 262 16.64 -12.39 -37.56
CA ALA A 262 17.70 -12.19 -36.56
C ALA A 262 17.83 -13.35 -35.56
N TYR A 263 16.77 -14.13 -35.36
CA TYR A 263 16.71 -15.27 -34.44
C TYR A 263 15.97 -16.47 -35.09
N PRO A 264 16.58 -17.19 -36.06
CA PRO A 264 15.91 -18.27 -36.80
C PRO A 264 15.41 -19.46 -35.95
N SER A 265 15.82 -19.55 -34.68
CA SER A 265 15.33 -20.54 -33.71
C SER A 265 14.15 -20.06 -32.85
N CYS A 266 13.57 -18.89 -33.14
CA CYS A 266 12.53 -18.26 -32.33
C CYS A 266 11.26 -18.00 -33.16
N THR A 267 10.17 -18.68 -32.84
CA THR A 267 8.85 -18.48 -33.44
C THR A 267 8.06 -17.41 -32.68
N VAL A 268 7.66 -16.36 -33.40
CA VAL A 268 6.73 -15.34 -32.90
C VAL A 268 5.30 -15.84 -33.10
N THR A 269 4.49 -15.81 -32.06
CA THR A 269 3.06 -16.23 -32.09
C THR A 269 2.12 -15.05 -32.28
N ASP A 270 2.47 -13.87 -31.74
CA ASP A 270 1.63 -12.66 -31.79
C ASP A 270 2.49 -11.38 -31.62
N VAL A 271 2.03 -10.27 -32.19
CA VAL A 271 2.63 -8.93 -32.07
C VAL A 271 1.52 -7.89 -31.89
N GLN A 272 1.30 -7.48 -30.64
CA GLN A 272 0.29 -6.48 -30.29
C GLN A 272 0.94 -5.11 -30.05
N PHE A 273 0.63 -4.12 -30.90
CA PHE A 273 1.02 -2.72 -30.67
C PHE A 273 0.17 -2.06 -29.57
N CYS A 274 0.79 -1.17 -28.80
CA CYS A 274 0.08 -0.36 -27.80
C CYS A 274 -0.43 0.96 -28.40
N SER A 275 -1.64 1.39 -28.01
CA SER A 275 -2.22 2.70 -28.31
C SER A 275 -2.71 3.40 -27.05
N ASP A 276 -2.90 4.72 -27.09
CA ASP A 276 -3.48 5.49 -25.98
C ASP A 276 -4.98 5.18 -25.80
N VAL A 277 -5.28 4.29 -24.85
CA VAL A 277 -6.64 3.84 -24.52
C VAL A 277 -7.31 4.65 -23.40
N ARG A 278 -6.61 5.61 -22.77
CA ARG A 278 -7.08 6.32 -21.57
C ARG A 278 -8.50 6.90 -21.70
N ARG A 279 -8.79 7.61 -22.80
CA ARG A 279 -10.13 8.18 -23.04
C ARG A 279 -11.18 7.10 -23.33
N LEU A 280 -10.80 6.04 -24.04
CA LEU A 280 -11.72 4.93 -24.36
C LEU A 280 -12.13 4.16 -23.10
N MET A 281 -11.19 3.93 -22.17
CA MET A 281 -11.46 3.31 -20.87
C MET A 281 -12.40 4.15 -20.00
N MET A 282 -12.22 5.48 -19.97
CA MET A 282 -13.12 6.39 -19.27
C MET A 282 -14.54 6.35 -19.87
N LEU A 283 -14.66 6.47 -21.20
CA LEU A 283 -15.96 6.41 -21.90
C LEU A 283 -16.66 5.05 -21.69
N ASP A 284 -15.92 3.95 -21.71
CA ASP A 284 -16.48 2.62 -21.45
C ASP A 284 -16.95 2.42 -20.00
N ALA A 285 -16.21 2.95 -19.02
CA ALA A 285 -16.64 2.92 -17.62
C ALA A 285 -17.92 3.73 -17.39
N GLU A 286 -18.04 4.91 -18.01
CA GLU A 286 -19.25 5.72 -17.98
C GLU A 286 -20.42 5.04 -18.73
N ARG A 287 -20.16 4.47 -19.91
CA ARG A 287 -21.14 3.69 -20.70
C ARG A 287 -21.68 2.50 -19.92
N ARG A 288 -20.81 1.68 -19.31
CA ARG A 288 -21.22 0.53 -18.48
C ARG A 288 -21.98 0.97 -17.22
N LYS A 289 -21.69 2.17 -16.68
CA LYS A 289 -22.48 2.78 -15.59
C LYS A 289 -23.86 3.25 -16.06
N ALA A 290 -23.97 3.81 -17.27
CA ALA A 290 -25.25 4.19 -17.86
C ALA A 290 -26.12 2.96 -18.15
N MET A 291 -25.56 1.94 -18.80
CA MET A 291 -26.22 0.66 -19.08
C MET A 291 -26.75 -0.04 -17.82
N LYS A 292 -25.92 -0.16 -16.77
CA LYS A 292 -26.36 -0.72 -15.47
C LYS A 292 -27.40 0.17 -14.77
N GLY A 293 -27.44 1.47 -15.10
CA GLY A 293 -28.50 2.39 -14.70
C GLY A 293 -29.83 2.14 -15.42
N ARG A 294 -29.82 2.02 -16.76
CA ARG A 294 -31.01 1.71 -17.56
C ARG A 294 -31.61 0.37 -17.15
N LEU A 295 -30.82 -0.70 -17.15
CA LEU A 295 -31.29 -2.06 -16.80
C LEU A 295 -32.00 -2.10 -15.44
N TYR A 296 -31.49 -1.37 -14.43
CA TYR A 296 -32.14 -1.24 -13.13
C TYR A 296 -33.50 -0.54 -13.23
N PHE A 297 -33.59 0.57 -13.98
CA PHE A 297 -34.85 1.30 -14.13
C PHE A 297 -35.87 0.58 -15.02
N THR A 298 -35.45 -0.12 -16.09
CA THR A 298 -36.32 -1.01 -16.87
C THR A 298 -36.94 -2.09 -15.97
N ALA A 299 -36.12 -2.82 -15.22
CA ALA A 299 -36.58 -3.90 -14.33
C ALA A 299 -37.46 -3.41 -13.17
N LYS A 300 -37.27 -2.16 -12.73
CA LYS A 300 -38.11 -1.52 -11.71
C LYS A 300 -39.41 -0.96 -12.31
N ALA A 301 -39.36 -0.40 -13.52
CA ALA A 301 -40.54 0.13 -14.22
C ALA A 301 -41.53 -0.98 -14.64
N GLN A 302 -41.04 -2.18 -14.95
CA GLN A 302 -41.86 -3.38 -15.13
C GLN A 302 -42.66 -3.79 -13.87
N LYS A 303 -42.24 -3.36 -12.67
CA LYS A 303 -42.88 -3.70 -11.39
C LYS A 303 -43.70 -2.56 -10.77
N GLU A 304 -43.22 -1.33 -10.89
CA GLU A 304 -43.76 -0.14 -10.21
C GLU A 304 -44.35 0.92 -11.18
N GLY A 305 -44.25 0.70 -12.49
CA GLY A 305 -44.59 1.71 -13.52
C GLY A 305 -43.47 2.74 -13.74
N LYS A 306 -43.72 3.73 -14.61
CA LYS A 306 -42.70 4.72 -15.01
C LYS A 306 -42.17 5.53 -13.83
N ILE A 307 -40.84 5.58 -13.68
CA ILE A 307 -40.16 6.24 -12.56
C ILE A 307 -39.55 7.56 -13.02
N MET A 308 -40.04 8.66 -12.45
CA MET A 308 -39.53 10.00 -12.72
C MET A 308 -38.36 10.36 -11.80
N ILE A 309 -37.24 10.82 -12.37
CA ILE A 309 -36.05 11.26 -11.63
C ILE A 309 -35.74 12.74 -11.86
N ARG A 310 -35.08 13.36 -10.87
CA ARG A 310 -34.53 14.72 -10.97
C ARG A 310 -33.01 14.60 -11.23
N THR A 311 -32.54 15.12 -12.36
CA THR A 311 -31.13 14.96 -12.81
C THR A 311 -30.15 15.92 -12.12
N HIS A 312 -30.63 17.06 -11.62
CA HIS A 312 -29.77 18.12 -11.09
C HIS A 312 -29.23 17.80 -9.68
N PRO A 313 -27.91 17.91 -9.39
CA PRO A 313 -27.33 17.51 -8.10
C PRO A 313 -27.98 18.16 -6.87
N CYS A 314 -28.31 19.45 -6.94
CA CYS A 314 -28.92 20.17 -5.82
C CYS A 314 -30.34 19.67 -5.47
N ALA A 315 -31.00 18.96 -6.38
CA ALA A 315 -32.37 18.47 -6.20
C ALA A 315 -32.51 17.40 -5.10
N ARG A 316 -31.41 16.69 -4.78
CA ARG A 316 -31.37 15.68 -3.71
C ARG A 316 -30.80 16.22 -2.39
N ILE A 317 -29.89 17.20 -2.46
CA ILE A 317 -29.22 17.76 -1.26
C ILE A 317 -30.13 18.70 -0.49
N PHE A 318 -30.83 19.61 -1.16
CA PHE A 318 -31.65 20.64 -0.50
C PHE A 318 -33.10 20.24 -0.26
N CYS A 319 -33.57 19.09 -0.78
CA CYS A 319 -34.96 18.62 -0.76
C CYS A 319 -36.03 19.67 -1.12
N CYS A 320 -35.62 20.75 -1.81
CA CYS A 320 -36.44 21.95 -1.92
C CYS A 320 -37.43 21.80 -3.08
N ASN A 321 -38.70 21.55 -2.74
CA ASN A 321 -39.79 21.47 -3.71
C ASN A 321 -40.05 22.81 -4.43
N PHE A 322 -39.51 23.93 -3.93
CA PHE A 322 -39.62 25.25 -4.55
C PHE A 322 -38.65 25.46 -5.73
N CYS A 323 -37.62 24.62 -5.89
CA CYS A 323 -36.55 24.85 -6.88
C CYS A 323 -36.85 24.37 -8.31
N GLY A 324 -38.09 23.96 -8.62
CA GLY A 324 -38.55 23.77 -10.01
C GLY A 324 -37.80 22.75 -10.87
N PHE A 325 -37.00 21.85 -10.28
CA PHE A 325 -36.16 20.93 -11.04
C PHE A 325 -36.98 20.00 -11.95
N GLN A 326 -36.67 20.04 -13.25
CA GLN A 326 -37.28 19.19 -14.27
C GLN A 326 -37.18 17.72 -13.88
N GLN A 327 -38.30 17.01 -14.02
CA GLN A 327 -38.39 15.56 -13.84
C GLN A 327 -38.39 14.91 -15.22
N VAL A 328 -37.61 13.84 -15.37
CA VAL A 328 -37.49 13.07 -16.62
C VAL A 328 -37.72 11.58 -16.32
N ASP A 329 -38.19 10.83 -17.31
CA ASP A 329 -38.31 9.37 -17.19
C ASP A 329 -36.90 8.76 -17.05
N ALA A 330 -36.70 7.95 -16.01
CA ALA A 330 -35.40 7.39 -15.68
C ALA A 330 -34.90 6.41 -16.74
N GLU A 331 -35.79 5.64 -17.37
CA GLU A 331 -35.43 4.69 -18.41
C GLU A 331 -34.95 5.44 -19.67
N GLN A 332 -35.71 6.45 -20.09
CA GLN A 332 -35.34 7.31 -21.22
C GLN A 332 -34.01 8.03 -20.97
N TYR A 333 -33.84 8.69 -19.81
CA TYR A 333 -32.61 9.43 -19.49
C TYR A 333 -31.35 8.55 -19.50
N TYR A 334 -31.43 7.33 -18.93
CA TYR A 334 -30.30 6.42 -18.96
C TYR A 334 -30.08 5.76 -20.34
N GLY A 335 -31.13 5.61 -21.15
CA GLY A 335 -31.03 5.19 -22.55
C GLY A 335 -30.31 6.22 -23.43
N GLU A 336 -30.78 7.46 -23.45
CA GLU A 336 -30.15 8.58 -24.18
C GLU A 336 -28.67 8.78 -23.77
N LEU A 337 -28.36 8.56 -22.49
CA LEU A 337 -26.99 8.63 -21.96
C LEU A 337 -26.12 7.46 -22.41
N GLU A 338 -26.64 6.22 -22.42
CA GLU A 338 -25.94 5.03 -22.91
C GLU A 338 -25.68 5.10 -24.42
N GLU A 339 -26.67 5.57 -25.18
CA GLU A 339 -26.62 5.81 -26.63
C GLU A 339 -25.52 6.83 -26.98
N ARG A 340 -25.59 8.04 -26.39
CA ARG A 340 -24.56 9.08 -26.58
C ARG A 340 -23.16 8.60 -26.19
N LEU A 341 -23.01 7.91 -25.05
CA LEU A 341 -21.70 7.41 -24.62
C LEU A 341 -21.18 6.29 -25.52
N THR A 342 -22.07 5.54 -26.17
CA THR A 342 -21.72 4.53 -27.19
C THR A 342 -21.24 5.20 -28.49
N ASP A 343 -21.85 6.30 -28.91
CA ASP A 343 -21.36 7.09 -30.06
C ASP A 343 -20.01 7.75 -29.79
N GLU A 344 -19.84 8.41 -28.63
CA GLU A 344 -18.55 8.99 -28.24
C GLU A 344 -17.46 7.90 -28.12
N PHE A 345 -17.81 6.72 -27.61
CA PHE A 345 -16.94 5.54 -27.55
C PHE A 345 -16.54 5.03 -28.95
N ASN A 346 -17.51 4.83 -29.85
CA ASN A 346 -17.25 4.33 -31.21
C ASN A 346 -16.40 5.33 -32.03
N ALA A 347 -16.70 6.62 -31.91
CA ALA A 347 -15.91 7.68 -32.54
C ALA A 347 -14.46 7.75 -32.05
N GLU A 348 -14.21 7.42 -30.78
CA GLU A 348 -12.86 7.34 -30.21
C GLU A 348 -12.15 6.01 -30.55
N ARG A 349 -12.87 4.87 -30.56
CA ARG A 349 -12.35 3.55 -31.01
C ARG A 349 -11.85 3.60 -32.45
N ASN A 350 -12.60 4.25 -33.34
CA ASN A 350 -12.19 4.45 -34.74
C ASN A 350 -10.94 5.33 -34.92
N ARG A 351 -10.54 6.10 -33.88
CA ARG A 351 -9.34 6.96 -33.90
C ARG A 351 -8.11 6.30 -33.28
N ILE A 352 -8.21 5.11 -32.69
CA ILE A 352 -7.15 4.54 -31.85
C ILE A 352 -5.91 4.08 -32.64
N GLY A 353 -6.08 3.75 -33.93
CA GLY A 353 -4.96 3.47 -34.84
C GLY A 353 -4.06 4.68 -35.10
N LEU A 354 -4.59 5.90 -34.98
CA LEU A 354 -3.83 7.15 -35.08
C LEU A 354 -3.10 7.51 -33.77
N LYS A 355 -3.39 6.81 -32.67
CA LYS A 355 -2.87 7.07 -31.32
C LYS A 355 -1.85 6.03 -30.85
N ARG A 356 -1.06 5.47 -31.77
CA ARG A 356 -0.08 4.42 -31.46
C ARG A 356 1.07 4.95 -30.61
N LEU A 357 1.52 4.12 -29.68
CA LEU A 357 2.67 4.35 -28.81
C LEU A 357 3.94 3.73 -29.41
N ASP A 358 5.10 4.06 -28.86
CA ASP A 358 6.41 3.50 -29.26
C ASP A 358 6.68 2.10 -28.64
N MET A 359 5.62 1.32 -28.43
CA MET A 359 5.64 0.09 -27.62
C MET A 359 4.81 -1.02 -28.25
N ALA A 360 5.28 -2.27 -28.11
CA ALA A 360 4.54 -3.48 -28.45
C ALA A 360 4.83 -4.62 -27.46
N PHE A 361 3.88 -5.55 -27.37
CA PHE A 361 4.09 -6.86 -26.77
C PHE A 361 4.30 -7.88 -27.90
N VAL A 362 5.39 -8.66 -27.81
CA VAL A 362 5.73 -9.72 -28.76
C VAL A 362 5.73 -11.04 -28.01
N SER A 363 4.80 -11.93 -28.38
CA SER A 363 4.66 -13.24 -27.78
C SER A 363 5.40 -14.29 -28.61
N PHE A 364 6.09 -15.20 -27.94
CA PHE A 364 6.82 -16.30 -28.55
C PHE A 364 6.19 -17.64 -28.14
N GLN A 365 6.59 -18.71 -28.82
CA GLN A 365 6.09 -20.06 -28.51
C GLN A 365 6.57 -20.51 -27.11
N ASP A 366 7.89 -20.44 -26.87
CA ASP A 366 8.54 -20.91 -25.64
C ASP A 366 9.25 -19.77 -24.87
N GLU A 367 9.27 -19.85 -23.53
CA GLU A 367 10.12 -18.99 -22.66
C GLU A 367 11.62 -19.11 -23.01
N ARG A 368 12.05 -20.26 -23.55
CA ARG A 368 13.44 -20.46 -23.99
C ARG A 368 13.85 -19.46 -25.08
N MET A 369 12.91 -19.02 -25.92
CA MET A 369 13.13 -18.04 -26.99
C MET A 369 13.29 -16.62 -26.41
N THR A 370 12.41 -16.22 -25.50
CA THR A 370 12.51 -14.91 -24.83
C THR A 370 13.78 -14.79 -24.00
N ALA A 371 14.21 -15.86 -23.33
CA ALA A 371 15.47 -15.91 -22.60
C ALA A 371 16.71 -15.72 -23.50
N VAL A 372 16.72 -16.25 -24.72
CA VAL A 372 17.80 -16.03 -25.70
C VAL A 372 17.83 -14.57 -26.18
N ILE A 373 16.68 -14.02 -26.55
CA ILE A 373 16.54 -12.63 -27.04
C ILE A 373 16.93 -11.64 -25.93
N MET A 374 16.42 -11.83 -24.71
CA MET A 374 16.73 -10.98 -23.56
C MET A 374 18.23 -11.04 -23.18
N LYS A 375 18.88 -12.20 -23.38
CA LYS A 375 20.33 -12.38 -23.18
C LYS A 375 21.17 -11.65 -24.23
N ASP A 376 20.66 -11.37 -25.42
CA ASP A 376 21.34 -10.56 -26.43
C ASP A 376 21.11 -9.06 -26.20
N TYR A 377 19.84 -8.63 -26.06
CA TYR A 377 19.50 -7.22 -25.81
C TYR A 377 20.06 -6.68 -24.48
N SER A 378 20.27 -7.53 -23.45
CA SER A 378 20.96 -7.11 -22.21
C SER A 378 22.46 -6.82 -22.40
N ARG A 379 23.10 -7.34 -23.46
CA ARG A 379 24.53 -7.15 -23.76
C ARG A 379 24.83 -5.87 -24.54
N VAL A 380 23.81 -5.11 -24.94
CA VAL A 380 23.95 -3.81 -25.63
C VAL A 380 24.78 -2.81 -24.82
N CYS A 381 24.68 -2.87 -23.48
CA CYS A 381 25.51 -2.06 -22.58
C CYS A 381 27.03 -2.31 -22.75
N CYS A 382 27.42 -3.49 -23.25
CA CYS A 382 28.81 -3.89 -23.50
C CYS A 382 29.30 -3.59 -24.93
N ARG A 383 28.68 -2.61 -25.63
CA ARG A 383 29.00 -2.21 -27.03
C ARG A 383 28.85 -3.30 -28.10
N ARG A 384 28.18 -4.43 -27.82
CA ARG A 384 27.72 -5.35 -28.86
C ARG A 384 26.32 -4.94 -29.33
N CYS A 385 26.15 -4.69 -30.62
CA CYS A 385 24.82 -4.57 -31.21
C CYS A 385 24.08 -5.93 -31.14
N PRO A 386 22.74 -5.94 -31.04
CA PRO A 386 21.96 -7.17 -31.18
C PRO A 386 22.10 -7.80 -32.56
N GLN A 387 21.63 -9.04 -32.71
CA GLN A 387 21.45 -9.66 -34.03
C GLN A 387 20.64 -8.77 -34.99
N GLN A 388 21.06 -8.74 -36.26
CA GLN A 388 20.52 -7.86 -37.30
C GLN A 388 19.75 -8.63 -38.36
N SER A 389 18.78 -7.97 -38.99
CA SER A 389 17.95 -8.48 -40.06
C SER A 389 17.92 -7.51 -41.26
N SER A 390 17.32 -7.93 -42.38
CA SER A 390 17.11 -7.06 -43.55
C SER A 390 16.26 -5.82 -43.22
N VAL A 391 15.52 -5.87 -42.11
CA VAL A 391 14.55 -4.85 -41.67
C VAL A 391 15.10 -3.98 -40.52
N THR A 392 16.26 -4.30 -39.93
CA THR A 392 16.79 -3.65 -38.71
C THR A 392 16.95 -2.13 -38.81
N THR A 393 17.25 -1.60 -40.00
CA THR A 393 17.36 -0.14 -40.24
C THR A 393 16.00 0.55 -40.23
N VAL A 394 14.99 -0.04 -40.89
CA VAL A 394 13.59 0.45 -40.92
C VAL A 394 12.95 0.33 -39.55
N VAL A 395 13.18 -0.81 -38.88
CA VAL A 395 12.59 -1.16 -37.57
C VAL A 395 13.30 -0.48 -36.40
N ASN A 396 14.49 0.10 -36.64
CA ASN A 396 15.32 0.80 -35.66
C ASN A 396 15.68 -0.06 -34.43
N SER A 397 15.87 -1.38 -34.64
CA SER A 397 15.98 -2.36 -33.55
C SER A 397 17.19 -2.13 -32.63
N HIS A 398 18.24 -1.45 -33.11
CA HIS A 398 19.40 -1.07 -32.30
C HIS A 398 19.08 -0.06 -31.18
N ASN A 399 17.96 0.65 -31.25
CA ASN A 399 17.48 1.55 -30.20
C ASN A 399 16.46 0.90 -29.26
N TRP A 400 15.96 -0.30 -29.55
CA TRP A 400 14.92 -0.97 -28.78
C TRP A 400 15.36 -1.30 -27.36
N ARG A 401 14.40 -1.28 -26.43
CA ARG A 401 14.55 -1.81 -25.08
C ARG A 401 13.58 -2.95 -24.85
N ALA A 402 14.05 -4.19 -25.06
CA ALA A 402 13.33 -5.40 -24.69
C ALA A 402 13.41 -5.65 -23.18
N GLN A 403 12.28 -6.05 -22.59
CA GLN A 403 12.13 -6.52 -21.21
C GLN A 403 11.05 -7.61 -21.19
N TYR A 404 11.05 -8.50 -20.19
CA TYR A 404 9.89 -9.40 -19.99
C TYR A 404 8.62 -8.58 -19.75
N ALA A 405 7.51 -9.01 -20.33
CA ALA A 405 6.23 -8.34 -20.13
C ALA A 405 5.77 -8.51 -18.66
N PRO A 406 5.32 -7.46 -17.96
CA PRO A 406 4.63 -7.61 -16.67
C PRO A 406 3.25 -8.23 -16.91
N ALA A 407 2.75 -9.03 -15.96
CA ALA A 407 1.43 -9.67 -16.08
C ALA A 407 0.31 -8.63 -16.41
N PRO A 408 -0.68 -8.94 -17.28
CA PRO A 408 -1.66 -7.95 -17.77
C PRO A 408 -2.44 -7.20 -16.68
N SER A 409 -2.73 -7.85 -15.54
CA SER A 409 -3.41 -7.27 -14.37
C SER A 409 -2.54 -6.29 -13.57
N ASN A 410 -1.21 -6.31 -13.78
CA ASN A 410 -0.22 -5.42 -13.18
C ASN A 410 0.07 -4.20 -14.09
N ILE A 411 -0.48 -4.17 -15.31
CA ILE A 411 -0.35 -3.05 -16.27
C ILE A 411 -1.43 -2.00 -16.00
N ILE A 412 -1.02 -0.74 -15.83
CA ILE A 412 -1.94 0.40 -15.75
C ILE A 412 -2.11 0.98 -17.15
N TRP A 413 -3.03 0.39 -17.91
CA TRP A 413 -3.31 0.72 -19.32
C TRP A 413 -3.57 2.21 -19.56
N GLU A 414 -4.18 2.91 -18.60
CA GLU A 414 -4.40 4.36 -18.65
C GLU A 414 -3.11 5.18 -18.65
N ASN A 415 -2.00 4.68 -18.11
CA ASN A 415 -0.74 5.40 -17.92
C ASN A 415 0.30 5.15 -19.02
N LEU A 416 0.10 4.17 -19.90
CA LEU A 416 1.05 3.82 -20.97
C LEU A 416 1.36 5.00 -21.91
N SER A 417 0.44 5.94 -22.10
CA SER A 417 0.67 7.13 -22.92
C SER A 417 1.61 8.17 -22.28
N VAL A 418 1.91 8.09 -20.98
CA VAL A 418 2.83 9.01 -20.28
C VAL A 418 4.26 8.43 -20.28
N HIS A 419 5.13 8.93 -21.17
CA HIS A 419 6.49 8.40 -21.37
C HIS A 419 7.55 9.50 -21.54
N GLY A 420 8.83 9.09 -21.49
CA GLY A 420 9.99 9.95 -21.80
C GLY A 420 10.12 11.19 -20.90
N SER A 421 10.56 12.30 -21.50
CA SER A 421 10.84 13.56 -20.78
C SER A 421 9.60 14.15 -20.09
N SER A 422 8.40 13.89 -20.60
CA SER A 422 7.14 14.34 -19.97
C SER A 422 6.91 13.63 -18.63
N TRP A 423 7.19 12.32 -18.57
CA TRP A 423 7.18 11.57 -17.31
C TRP A 423 8.25 12.08 -16.34
N TRP A 424 9.49 12.28 -16.82
CA TRP A 424 10.60 12.70 -15.94
C TRP A 424 10.39 14.11 -15.37
N LEU A 425 9.86 15.04 -16.16
CA LEU A 425 9.51 16.39 -15.68
C LEU A 425 8.41 16.35 -14.62
N ARG A 426 7.35 15.54 -14.81
CA ARG A 426 6.31 15.32 -13.80
C ARG A 426 6.90 14.73 -12.52
N PHE A 427 7.72 13.69 -12.65
CA PHE A 427 8.40 13.04 -11.53
C PHE A 427 9.22 14.05 -10.70
N VAL A 428 10.05 14.86 -11.35
CA VAL A 428 10.87 15.87 -10.65
C VAL A 428 10.01 16.93 -9.97
N ILE A 429 9.01 17.50 -10.66
CA ILE A 429 8.11 18.52 -10.08
C ILE A 429 7.34 17.94 -8.89
N VAL A 430 6.74 16.76 -9.03
CA VAL A 430 5.93 16.13 -7.97
C VAL A 430 6.79 15.81 -6.74
N ASN A 431 8.02 15.30 -6.90
CA ASN A 431 8.89 15.03 -5.76
C ASN A 431 9.46 16.30 -5.10
N ILE A 432 9.72 17.37 -5.86
CA ILE A 432 10.11 18.68 -5.28
C ILE A 432 8.93 19.26 -4.49
N CYS A 433 7.72 19.27 -5.06
CA CYS A 433 6.52 19.74 -4.35
C CYS A 433 6.20 18.88 -3.12
N LEU A 434 6.39 17.56 -3.19
CA LEU A 434 6.24 16.64 -2.05
C LEU A 434 7.25 16.93 -0.94
N PHE A 435 8.53 17.11 -1.30
CA PHE A 435 9.60 17.42 -0.34
C PHE A 435 9.33 18.75 0.37
N LEU A 436 9.02 19.81 -0.40
CA LEU A 436 8.69 21.12 0.17
C LEU A 436 7.45 21.04 1.06
N LEU A 437 6.37 20.40 0.59
CA LEU A 437 5.14 20.22 1.36
C LEU A 437 5.41 19.50 2.68
N LEU A 438 6.15 18.39 2.68
CA LEU A 438 6.42 17.64 3.91
C LEU A 438 7.40 18.37 4.85
N PHE A 439 8.43 19.04 4.30
CA PHE A 439 9.38 19.87 5.09
C PHE A 439 8.68 21.03 5.82
N PHE A 440 7.67 21.63 5.20
CA PHE A 440 6.82 22.63 5.84
C PHE A 440 5.68 22.02 6.67
N LEU A 441 5.19 20.81 6.38
CA LEU A 441 4.12 20.15 7.17
C LEU A 441 4.61 19.66 8.53
N THR A 442 5.90 19.32 8.67
CA THR A 442 6.51 19.01 9.98
C THR A 442 6.65 20.26 10.86
N THR A 443 6.68 21.46 10.25
CA THR A 443 6.96 22.71 10.95
C THR A 443 5.92 23.05 12.04
N PRO A 444 4.59 23.07 11.81
CA PRO A 444 3.62 23.52 12.81
C PRO A 444 3.63 22.70 14.10
N ALA A 445 3.86 21.40 14.02
CA ALA A 445 3.87 20.52 15.19
C ALA A 445 5.07 20.82 16.12
N ILE A 446 6.27 21.00 15.54
CA ILE A 446 7.46 21.38 16.31
C ILE A 446 7.37 22.85 16.73
N ILE A 447 6.80 23.74 15.89
CA ILE A 447 6.53 25.14 16.27
C ILE A 447 5.64 25.22 17.50
N VAL A 448 4.51 24.50 17.57
CA VAL A 448 3.64 24.52 18.77
C VAL A 448 4.41 24.09 20.01
N ASN A 449 5.26 23.06 19.92
CA ASN A 449 6.12 22.63 21.02
C ASN A 449 7.14 23.73 21.43
N THR A 450 7.68 24.48 20.47
CA THR A 450 8.57 25.63 20.75
C THR A 450 7.83 26.94 21.07
N MET A 451 6.51 27.01 20.89
CA MET A 451 5.70 28.20 21.21
C MET A 451 5.41 28.27 22.72
N ASP A 452 5.47 27.12 23.41
CA ASP A 452 5.54 27.03 24.87
C ASP A 452 6.93 27.50 25.38
N MET A 453 8.00 27.28 24.60
CA MET A 453 9.37 27.75 24.89
C MET A 453 9.54 29.27 24.74
N PHE A 454 9.07 29.86 23.63
CA PHE A 454 9.09 31.31 23.42
C PHE A 454 7.92 31.98 24.17
N ASN A 455 8.20 32.49 25.37
CA ASN A 455 7.22 33.13 26.28
C ASN A 455 6.68 34.50 25.78
N VAL A 456 6.05 34.50 24.60
CA VAL A 456 5.43 35.67 23.94
C VAL A 456 3.93 35.76 24.29
N THR A 457 3.47 34.98 25.26
CA THR A 457 2.08 34.85 25.71
C THR A 457 1.72 35.86 26.81
N TYR A 458 2.25 37.08 26.71
CA TYR A 458 2.19 38.10 27.78
C TYR A 458 0.79 38.61 28.18
N PRO A 459 -0.33 38.22 27.52
CA PRO A 459 -1.67 38.46 28.06
C PRO A 459 -2.59 37.21 28.10
N VAL A 460 -2.10 35.97 28.27
CA VAL A 460 -3.00 34.78 28.29
C VAL A 460 -2.75 33.73 29.40
N GLU A 461 -2.92 34.14 30.67
CA GLU A 461 -2.99 33.18 31.78
C GLU A 461 -4.20 32.23 31.70
N SER A 462 -5.25 32.60 30.94
CA SER A 462 -6.45 31.78 30.71
C SER A 462 -6.24 30.58 29.78
N LEU A 463 -5.10 30.46 29.10
CA LEU A 463 -4.74 29.30 28.27
C LEU A 463 -3.79 28.30 28.95
N LYS A 464 -3.46 28.49 30.24
CA LYS A 464 -2.74 27.50 31.08
C LYS A 464 -3.56 26.24 31.41
N ASN A 465 -4.45 25.81 30.51
CA ASN A 465 -5.18 24.55 30.64
C ASN A 465 -4.32 23.44 30.00
N PRO A 466 -3.88 22.41 30.75
CA PRO A 466 -2.95 21.39 30.23
C PRO A 466 -3.52 20.62 29.02
N VAL A 467 -4.85 20.58 28.84
CA VAL A 467 -5.48 20.04 27.63
C VAL A 467 -5.06 20.82 26.37
N VAL A 468 -4.86 22.13 26.46
CA VAL A 468 -4.45 22.95 25.31
C VAL A 468 -2.95 22.83 25.03
N THR A 469 -2.09 22.80 26.06
CA THR A 469 -0.64 22.75 25.85
C THR A 469 -0.10 21.34 25.58
N GLN A 470 -0.69 20.29 26.18
CA GLN A 470 -0.18 18.91 26.06
C GLN A 470 -0.90 18.11 24.96
N PHE A 471 -2.23 18.17 24.89
CA PHE A 471 -3.03 17.34 23.96
C PHE A 471 -3.09 17.93 22.54
N PHE A 472 -3.07 19.25 22.37
CA PHE A 472 -3.08 19.85 21.02
C PHE A 472 -1.85 19.49 20.16
N PRO A 473 -0.58 19.66 20.61
CA PRO A 473 0.57 19.26 19.80
C PRO A 473 0.65 17.75 19.54
N THR A 474 0.25 16.91 20.50
CA THR A 474 0.23 15.44 20.30
C THR A 474 -0.86 15.00 19.33
N LEU A 475 -2.05 15.60 19.39
CA LEU A 475 -3.12 15.38 18.40
C LEU A 475 -2.71 15.89 17.01
N LEU A 476 -2.02 17.03 16.92
CA LEU A 476 -1.54 17.61 15.68
C LEU A 476 -0.44 16.75 15.02
N LEU A 477 0.53 16.25 15.81
CA LEU A 477 1.50 15.26 15.38
C LEU A 477 0.82 13.99 14.85
N TRP A 478 -0.15 13.45 15.59
CA TRP A 478 -0.89 12.26 15.20
C TRP A 478 -1.66 12.48 13.89
N ALA A 479 -2.40 13.58 13.78
CA ALA A 479 -3.17 13.93 12.57
C ALA A 479 -2.27 14.08 11.34
N PHE A 480 -1.10 14.73 11.45
CA PHE A 480 -0.14 14.80 10.35
C PHE A 480 0.51 13.44 10.03
N SER A 481 0.76 12.59 11.03
CA SER A 481 1.29 11.24 10.81
C SER A 481 0.29 10.32 10.08
N VAL A 482 -1.02 10.54 10.26
CA VAL A 482 -2.09 9.88 9.51
C VAL A 482 -2.24 10.48 8.11
N PHE A 483 -2.05 11.80 7.95
CA PHE A 483 -2.20 12.49 6.66
C PHE A 483 -1.04 12.23 5.68
N LEU A 484 0.20 12.14 6.16
CA LEU A 484 1.41 11.91 5.34
C LEU A 484 1.29 10.71 4.37
N PRO A 485 0.83 9.50 4.80
CA PRO A 485 0.51 8.39 3.91
C PRO A 485 -0.34 8.76 2.70
N PHE A 486 -1.43 9.52 2.88
CA PHE A 486 -2.32 9.92 1.79
C PHE A 486 -1.61 10.90 0.83
N VAL A 487 -0.83 11.84 1.37
CA VAL A 487 -0.03 12.77 0.55
C VAL A 487 1.00 12.01 -0.31
N VAL A 488 1.69 11.01 0.26
CA VAL A 488 2.66 10.19 -0.47
C VAL A 488 1.95 9.31 -1.52
N TYR A 489 0.81 8.70 -1.19
CA TYR A 489 0.00 7.93 -2.15
C TYR A 489 -0.43 8.79 -3.35
N TYR A 490 -1.02 9.97 -3.12
CA TYR A 490 -1.39 10.88 -4.21
C TYR A 490 -0.17 11.35 -5.02
N SER A 491 1.01 11.48 -4.42
CA SER A 491 2.25 11.78 -5.16
C SER A 491 2.62 10.66 -6.15
N ALA A 492 2.46 9.39 -5.77
CA ALA A 492 2.79 8.25 -6.64
C ALA A 492 1.76 8.10 -7.78
N PHE A 493 0.48 8.34 -7.49
CA PHE A 493 -0.58 8.36 -8.49
C PHE A 493 -0.35 9.45 -9.55
N LEU A 494 0.04 10.67 -9.14
CA LEU A 494 0.33 11.79 -10.04
C LEU A 494 1.55 11.54 -10.96
N GLU A 495 2.48 10.67 -10.57
CA GLU A 495 3.62 10.27 -11.40
C GLU A 495 3.23 9.40 -12.60
N SER A 496 2.02 8.83 -12.63
CA SER A 496 1.50 8.05 -13.77
C SER A 496 2.40 6.85 -14.17
N HIS A 497 2.77 6.00 -13.20
CA HIS A 497 3.56 4.78 -13.46
C HIS A 497 2.81 3.78 -14.34
N TRP A 498 3.53 3.01 -15.18
CA TRP A 498 2.93 2.02 -16.09
C TRP A 498 2.52 0.71 -15.42
N THR A 499 3.07 0.39 -14.24
CA THR A 499 2.75 -0.85 -13.52
C THR A 499 2.41 -0.60 -12.06
N ARG A 500 1.42 -1.34 -11.57
CA ARG A 500 0.92 -1.28 -10.19
C ARG A 500 2.01 -1.66 -9.19
N SER A 501 2.90 -2.57 -9.61
CA SER A 501 4.09 -2.96 -8.86
C SER A 501 5.09 -1.82 -8.68
N ALA A 502 5.38 -1.05 -9.73
CA ALA A 502 6.29 0.09 -9.63
C ALA A 502 5.69 1.19 -8.75
N GLU A 503 4.40 1.50 -8.93
CA GLU A 503 3.68 2.48 -8.10
C GLU A 503 3.70 2.11 -6.60
N ASN A 504 3.38 0.85 -6.27
CA ASN A 504 3.49 0.34 -4.89
C ASN A 504 4.94 0.38 -4.37
N GLN A 505 5.91 0.00 -5.19
CA GLN A 505 7.33 0.00 -4.79
C GLN A 505 7.85 1.41 -4.53
N LEU A 506 7.53 2.41 -5.36
CA LEU A 506 7.91 3.80 -5.10
C LEU A 506 7.17 4.38 -3.89
N THR A 507 5.87 4.08 -3.74
CA THR A 507 5.08 4.47 -2.55
C THR A 507 5.73 3.95 -1.27
N MET A 508 6.18 2.68 -1.27
CA MET A 508 6.85 2.06 -0.13
C MET A 508 8.14 2.79 0.27
N HIS A 509 9.05 3.02 -0.67
CA HIS A 509 10.34 3.66 -0.38
C HIS A 509 10.16 5.12 0.06
N LYS A 510 9.26 5.88 -0.61
CA LYS A 510 8.94 7.27 -0.24
C LYS A 510 8.33 7.34 1.16
N CYS A 511 7.29 6.54 1.42
CA CYS A 511 6.58 6.55 2.69
C CYS A 511 7.51 6.16 3.83
N TYR A 512 8.33 5.12 3.66
CA TYR A 512 9.36 4.74 4.62
C TYR A 512 10.39 5.87 4.87
N PHE A 513 10.95 6.48 3.83
CA PHE A 513 11.92 7.57 3.98
C PHE A 513 11.32 8.78 4.72
N PHE A 514 10.14 9.24 4.31
CA PHE A 514 9.49 10.40 4.94
C PHE A 514 8.98 10.10 6.36
N LEU A 515 8.51 8.88 6.65
CA LEU A 515 8.15 8.49 8.01
C LEU A 515 9.38 8.39 8.92
N VAL A 516 10.50 7.79 8.48
CA VAL A 516 11.75 7.76 9.27
C VAL A 516 12.29 9.17 9.52
N PHE A 517 12.23 10.05 8.52
CA PHE A 517 12.63 11.44 8.65
C PHE A 517 11.74 12.23 9.63
N MET A 518 10.41 12.09 9.51
CA MET A 518 9.43 12.79 10.36
C MET A 518 9.36 12.24 11.79
N VAL A 519 9.47 10.92 11.98
CA VAL A 519 9.27 10.27 13.28
C VAL A 519 10.58 10.16 14.06
N ILE A 520 11.68 9.73 13.43
CA ILE A 520 12.95 9.53 14.14
C ILE A 520 13.83 10.78 14.07
N ILE A 521 14.12 11.28 12.86
CA ILE A 521 15.21 12.25 12.67
C ILE A 521 14.83 13.64 13.20
N LEU A 522 13.72 14.23 12.73
CA LEU A 522 13.35 15.59 13.14
C LEU A 522 13.05 15.74 14.65
N PRO A 523 12.24 14.88 15.31
CA PRO A 523 11.92 15.06 16.72
C PRO A 523 13.13 14.85 17.61
N SER A 524 14.00 13.88 17.29
CA SER A 524 15.19 13.60 18.08
C SER A 524 16.23 14.69 17.96
N LEU A 525 16.41 15.31 16.78
CA LEU A 525 17.31 16.46 16.66
C LEU A 525 16.82 17.70 17.42
N GLY A 526 15.53 17.78 17.77
CA GLY A 526 14.94 18.92 18.48
C GLY A 526 14.83 20.20 17.63
N LEU A 527 15.14 20.12 16.34
CA LEU A 527 15.20 21.26 15.42
C LEU A 527 13.88 21.38 14.66
N THR A 528 13.19 22.53 14.75
CA THR A 528 12.13 22.83 13.80
C THR A 528 12.77 23.07 12.43
N SER A 529 12.20 22.50 11.36
CA SER A 529 12.74 22.66 10.00
C SER A 529 12.81 24.13 9.56
N LEU A 530 11.95 24.98 10.13
CA LEU A 530 11.92 26.42 9.88
C LEU A 530 12.96 27.19 10.71
N ASP A 531 13.11 26.94 12.01
CA ASP A 531 14.15 27.58 12.85
C ASP A 531 15.55 27.24 12.33
N LEU A 532 15.77 25.99 11.91
CA LEU A 532 17.02 25.55 11.28
C LEU A 532 17.26 26.30 9.96
N PHE A 533 16.26 26.38 9.08
CA PHE A 533 16.38 27.09 7.79
C PHE A 533 16.65 28.59 7.98
N PHE A 534 15.90 29.27 8.85
CA PHE A 534 16.05 30.71 9.07
C PHE A 534 17.36 31.04 9.80
N ARG A 535 17.78 30.26 10.81
CA ARG A 535 19.10 30.44 11.45
C ARG A 535 20.23 30.18 10.47
N TRP A 536 20.21 29.08 9.73
CA TRP A 536 21.24 28.79 8.72
C TRP A 536 21.34 29.88 7.63
N LEU A 537 20.21 30.53 7.28
CA LEU A 537 20.17 31.58 6.26
C LEU A 537 20.60 32.98 6.77
N PHE A 538 20.50 33.24 8.08
CA PHE A 538 20.66 34.59 8.65
C PHE A 538 21.61 34.73 9.86
N ASP A 539 22.06 33.64 10.49
CA ASP A 539 22.87 33.64 11.72
C ASP A 539 24.24 32.96 11.49
N THR A 540 25.30 33.77 11.55
CA THR A 540 26.69 33.32 11.37
C THR A 540 27.30 32.67 12.61
N HIS A 541 26.67 32.76 13.78
CA HIS A 541 27.15 32.18 15.05
C HIS A 541 26.42 30.88 15.43
N PHE A 542 25.50 30.41 14.59
CA PHE A 542 24.71 29.20 14.81
C PHE A 542 25.51 27.96 15.27
N LEU A 543 26.74 27.78 14.78
CA LEU A 543 27.58 26.63 15.12
C LEU A 543 28.02 26.61 16.59
N ASP A 544 28.32 27.78 17.19
CA ASP A 544 28.81 27.86 18.56
C ASP A 544 27.69 27.57 19.59
N GLU A 545 26.43 27.87 19.27
CA GLU A 545 25.25 27.56 20.10
C GLU A 545 24.72 26.13 19.85
N ALA A 546 25.12 25.48 18.74
CA ALA A 546 24.60 24.18 18.35
C ALA A 546 25.11 23.02 19.23
N ASP A 547 26.38 23.04 19.66
CA ASP A 547 26.97 21.95 20.48
C ASP A 547 26.20 21.73 21.80
N VAL A 548 25.76 22.82 22.44
CA VAL A 548 24.94 22.75 23.67
C VAL A 548 23.57 22.12 23.37
N LYS A 549 22.91 22.53 22.27
CA LYS A 549 21.63 21.93 21.85
C LYS A 549 21.77 20.44 21.52
N PHE A 550 22.86 20.03 20.86
CA PHE A 550 23.08 18.62 20.53
C PHE A 550 23.31 17.76 21.77
N GLN A 551 23.99 18.24 22.81
CA GLN A 551 24.13 17.49 24.07
C GLN A 551 22.76 17.15 24.71
N CYS A 552 21.76 18.02 24.58
CA CYS A 552 20.42 17.79 25.14
C CYS A 552 19.53 16.84 24.30
N VAL A 553 19.93 16.42 23.09
CA VAL A 553 19.17 15.50 22.21
C VAL A 553 18.86 14.17 22.90
N PHE A 554 19.78 13.69 23.74
CA PHE A 554 19.67 12.39 24.40
C PHE A 554 19.09 12.44 25.83
N LEU A 555 18.30 13.48 26.14
CA LEU A 555 17.47 13.51 27.36
C LEU A 555 16.62 12.23 27.47
N PRO A 556 16.60 11.53 28.63
CA PRO A 556 15.92 10.23 28.74
C PRO A 556 14.42 10.27 28.45
N ASP A 557 13.78 11.43 28.66
CA ASP A 557 12.36 11.65 28.42
C ASP A 557 11.98 11.53 26.91
N ASN A 558 12.94 11.77 26.01
CA ASN A 558 12.75 11.49 24.58
C ASN A 558 12.55 9.98 24.32
N GLY A 559 13.17 9.11 25.13
CA GLY A 559 12.91 7.66 25.08
C GLY A 559 11.48 7.29 25.49
N ALA A 560 10.93 7.98 26.51
CA ALA A 560 9.54 7.79 26.94
C ALA A 560 8.54 8.20 25.86
N PHE A 561 8.81 9.29 25.13
CA PHE A 561 8.01 9.69 23.96
C PHE A 561 7.92 8.56 22.91
N PHE A 562 9.04 7.94 22.54
CA PHE A 562 9.03 6.84 21.55
C PHE A 562 8.35 5.57 22.05
N VAL A 563 8.47 5.24 23.35
CA VAL A 563 7.71 4.15 23.96
C VAL A 563 6.20 4.44 23.91
N ASN A 564 5.78 5.64 24.30
CA ASN A 564 4.37 6.08 24.23
C ASN A 564 3.81 6.06 22.80
N TYR A 565 4.61 6.47 21.82
CA TYR A 565 4.27 6.38 20.39
C TYR A 565 4.01 4.92 19.95
N VAL A 566 4.95 3.99 20.22
CA VAL A 566 4.81 2.57 19.84
C VAL A 566 3.63 1.90 20.56
N ILE A 567 3.35 2.23 21.82
CA ILE A 567 2.15 1.77 22.55
C ILE A 567 0.88 2.27 21.85
N THR A 568 0.84 3.54 21.47
CA THR A 568 -0.33 4.14 20.80
C THR A 568 -0.54 3.53 19.40
N SER A 569 0.53 3.28 18.65
CA SER A 569 0.48 2.60 17.35
C SER A 569 0.08 1.11 17.44
N SER A 570 0.53 0.38 18.48
CA SER A 570 0.16 -1.04 18.66
C SER A 570 -1.29 -1.24 19.04
N LEU A 571 -1.85 -0.35 19.87
CA LEU A 571 -3.23 -0.45 20.34
C LEU A 571 -4.18 0.29 19.40
N ILE A 572 -4.15 1.64 19.37
CA ILE A 572 -5.09 2.42 18.53
C ILE A 572 -4.87 2.12 17.04
N GLY A 573 -3.61 2.05 16.58
CA GLY A 573 -3.28 1.82 15.16
C GLY A 573 -3.91 0.54 14.61
N SER A 574 -3.58 -0.62 15.19
CA SER A 574 -4.13 -1.91 14.75
C SER A 574 -5.65 -2.01 14.90
N ALA A 575 -6.27 -1.33 15.88
CA ALA A 575 -7.73 -1.23 15.94
C ALA A 575 -8.31 -0.38 14.80
N MET A 576 -7.75 0.79 14.51
CA MET A 576 -8.19 1.65 13.39
C MET A 576 -8.08 0.96 12.03
N GLU A 577 -7.03 0.15 11.83
CA GLU A 577 -6.83 -0.71 10.66
C GLU A 577 -7.90 -1.83 10.59
N LEU A 578 -8.28 -2.44 11.71
CA LEU A 578 -9.34 -3.46 11.76
C LEU A 578 -10.74 -2.87 11.46
N LEU A 579 -11.04 -1.66 11.95
CA LEU A 579 -12.29 -0.95 11.62
C LEU A 579 -12.31 -0.38 10.19
N ARG A 580 -11.15 -0.20 9.54
CA ARG A 580 -10.98 0.40 8.21
C ARG A 580 -11.71 1.76 8.06
N ILE A 581 -11.69 2.59 9.10
CA ILE A 581 -12.51 3.82 9.21
C ILE A 581 -12.37 4.75 7.99
N PRO A 582 -11.17 5.01 7.40
CA PRO A 582 -11.07 5.87 6.22
C PRO A 582 -11.87 5.34 5.01
N GLY A 583 -11.86 4.02 4.77
CA GLY A 583 -12.65 3.40 3.72
C GLY A 583 -14.15 3.46 3.99
N LEU A 584 -14.56 3.25 5.25
CA LEU A 584 -15.96 3.39 5.68
C LEU A 584 -16.46 4.84 5.55
N MET A 585 -15.64 5.83 5.86
CA MET A 585 -15.95 7.25 5.68
C MET A 585 -16.10 7.60 4.20
N VAL A 586 -15.17 7.18 3.33
CA VAL A 586 -15.29 7.41 1.87
C VAL A 586 -16.55 6.75 1.30
N TYR A 587 -16.87 5.52 1.72
CA TYR A 587 -18.12 4.85 1.34
C TYR A 587 -19.36 5.62 1.83
N ALA A 588 -19.41 6.01 3.10
CA ALA A 588 -20.54 6.78 3.66
C ALA A 588 -20.71 8.12 2.94
N THR A 589 -19.62 8.86 2.70
CA THR A 589 -19.63 10.12 1.94
C THR A 589 -20.15 9.92 0.51
N ARG A 590 -19.67 8.89 -0.21
CA ARG A 590 -20.17 8.55 -1.56
C ARG A 590 -21.66 8.17 -1.54
N LEU A 591 -22.11 7.41 -0.54
CA LEU A 591 -23.50 7.01 -0.38
C LEU A 591 -24.42 8.20 -0.10
N CYS A 592 -23.98 9.17 0.71
CA CYS A 592 -24.68 10.42 0.96
C CYS A 592 -24.80 11.29 -0.31
N PHE A 593 -23.73 11.46 -1.07
CA PHE A 593 -23.71 12.29 -2.29
C PHE A 593 -24.20 11.61 -3.58
N SER A 594 -24.59 10.34 -3.52
CA SER A 594 -25.16 9.60 -4.66
C SER A 594 -26.41 10.27 -5.25
N LYS A 595 -26.51 10.34 -6.58
CA LYS A 595 -27.60 11.02 -7.31
C LYS A 595 -28.85 10.14 -7.45
N SER A 596 -28.70 8.87 -7.81
CA SER A 596 -29.80 7.94 -8.09
C SER A 596 -29.76 6.67 -7.22
N GLU A 597 -30.76 5.78 -7.34
CA GLU A 597 -30.76 4.46 -6.70
C GLU A 597 -29.76 3.47 -7.33
N PRO A 598 -29.66 3.30 -8.68
CA PRO A 598 -28.64 2.43 -9.25
C PRO A 598 -27.22 2.94 -9.00
N GLU A 599 -27.01 4.25 -8.79
CA GLU A 599 -25.71 4.75 -8.32
C GLU A 599 -25.40 4.29 -6.90
N ARG A 600 -26.38 4.21 -5.99
CA ARG A 600 -26.20 3.59 -4.65
C ARG A 600 -25.89 2.09 -4.74
N LEU A 601 -26.60 1.37 -5.61
CA LEU A 601 -26.35 -0.05 -5.85
C LEU A 601 -24.96 -0.29 -6.46
N HIS A 602 -24.53 0.58 -7.38
CA HIS A 602 -23.19 0.55 -7.95
C HIS A 602 -22.13 0.83 -6.87
N ILE A 603 -22.28 1.89 -6.06
CA ILE A 603 -21.34 2.23 -4.96
C ILE A 603 -21.22 1.10 -3.93
N LYS A 604 -22.30 0.37 -3.65
CA LYS A 604 -22.28 -0.83 -2.79
C LYS A 604 -21.50 -2.00 -3.41
N ARG A 605 -21.55 -2.17 -4.73
CA ARG A 605 -20.82 -3.22 -5.46
C ARG A 605 -19.34 -2.85 -5.62
N SER A 606 -19.03 -1.64 -6.08
CA SER A 606 -17.67 -1.11 -6.25
C SER A 606 -17.00 -0.61 -4.94
N GLN A 607 -17.34 -1.24 -3.81
CA GLN A 607 -16.68 -1.02 -2.51
C GLN A 607 -15.50 -1.98 -2.27
N ALA A 608 -15.29 -2.96 -3.15
CA ALA A 608 -14.15 -3.86 -3.08
C ALA A 608 -12.83 -3.09 -3.37
N TYR A 609 -11.87 -3.17 -2.45
CA TYR A 609 -10.55 -2.54 -2.57
C TYR A 609 -9.46 -3.61 -2.65
N GLU A 610 -8.35 -3.31 -3.33
CA GLU A 610 -7.12 -4.10 -3.27
C GLU A 610 -6.22 -3.67 -2.10
N PHE A 611 -5.54 -4.63 -1.48
CA PHE A 611 -4.64 -4.39 -0.36
C PHE A 611 -3.43 -3.56 -0.79
N GLN A 612 -3.14 -2.46 -0.09
CA GLN A 612 -2.11 -1.49 -0.49
C GLN A 612 -0.73 -1.88 0.06
N PHE A 613 -0.21 -3.02 -0.40
CA PHE A 613 1.06 -3.62 0.06
C PHE A 613 2.20 -2.60 0.22
N GLY A 614 2.35 -1.65 -0.70
CA GLY A 614 3.40 -0.63 -0.64
C GLY A 614 3.35 0.25 0.62
N LEU A 615 2.15 0.67 1.04
CA LEU A 615 1.96 1.46 2.27
C LEU A 615 2.14 0.59 3.52
N GLU A 616 1.56 -0.61 3.52
CA GLU A 616 1.56 -1.52 4.67
C GLU A 616 2.98 -2.06 4.97
N TYR A 617 3.80 -2.28 3.93
CA TYR A 617 5.24 -2.54 4.09
C TYR A 617 5.98 -1.34 4.70
N ALA A 618 5.69 -0.11 4.25
CA ALA A 618 6.37 1.09 4.74
C ALA A 618 6.09 1.36 6.22
N TRP A 619 4.83 1.28 6.66
CA TRP A 619 4.48 1.45 8.08
C TRP A 619 5.10 0.36 8.96
N THR A 620 4.94 -0.91 8.59
CA THR A 620 5.50 -2.04 9.36
C THR A 620 7.02 -1.92 9.50
N THR A 621 7.72 -1.59 8.40
CA THR A 621 9.18 -1.42 8.42
C THR A 621 9.60 -0.15 9.17
N CYS A 622 8.78 0.92 9.17
CA CYS A 622 9.04 2.12 9.95
C CYS A 622 8.94 1.87 11.46
N ILE A 623 7.87 1.23 11.94
CA ILE A 623 7.74 0.91 13.38
C ILE A 623 8.84 -0.07 13.81
N PHE A 624 9.17 -1.07 13.00
CA PHE A 624 10.35 -1.91 13.23
C PHE A 624 11.64 -1.07 13.31
N THR A 625 11.82 -0.07 12.45
CA THR A 625 12.99 0.83 12.49
C THR A 625 13.05 1.69 13.75
N VAL A 626 11.93 2.23 14.21
CA VAL A 626 11.84 2.96 15.50
C VAL A 626 12.27 2.02 16.64
N VAL A 627 11.65 0.84 16.73
CA VAL A 627 11.91 -0.13 17.80
C VAL A 627 13.37 -0.62 17.77
N MET A 628 13.92 -0.91 16.59
CA MET A 628 15.33 -1.28 16.43
C MET A 628 16.27 -0.16 16.85
N THR A 629 16.01 1.08 16.44
CA THR A 629 16.86 2.24 16.73
C THR A 629 17.01 2.47 18.23
N TYR A 630 15.91 2.34 18.98
CA TYR A 630 15.90 2.51 20.43
C TYR A 630 16.10 1.20 21.23
N SER A 631 16.21 0.03 20.58
CA SER A 631 16.32 -1.27 21.25
C SER A 631 17.51 -1.41 22.22
N ILE A 632 18.56 -0.63 22.01
CA ILE A 632 19.80 -0.60 22.80
C ILE A 632 19.83 0.61 23.75
N THR A 633 19.35 1.77 23.31
CA THR A 633 19.37 3.00 24.14
C THR A 633 18.24 3.02 25.17
N CYS A 634 17.08 2.43 24.84
CA CYS A 634 15.91 2.29 25.70
C CYS A 634 15.23 0.91 25.47
N PRO A 635 15.77 -0.19 26.06
CA PRO A 635 15.28 -1.56 25.87
C PRO A 635 13.77 -1.81 26.07
N ILE A 636 13.10 -0.97 26.86
CA ILE A 636 11.65 -1.05 27.16
C ILE A 636 10.77 -0.87 25.90
N ILE A 637 11.28 -0.27 24.82
CA ILE A 637 10.53 -0.15 23.57
C ILE A 637 10.28 -1.50 22.88
N VAL A 638 11.15 -2.51 23.11
CA VAL A 638 11.14 -3.76 22.35
C VAL A 638 9.93 -4.65 22.67
N PRO A 639 9.53 -4.88 23.93
CA PRO A 639 8.26 -5.55 24.26
C PRO A 639 7.02 -4.93 23.62
N PHE A 640 6.93 -3.59 23.57
CA PHE A 640 5.79 -2.91 22.94
C PHE A 640 5.86 -2.96 21.41
N GLY A 641 7.06 -2.99 20.83
CA GLY A 641 7.25 -3.31 19.40
C GLY A 641 6.86 -4.74 19.04
N LEU A 642 7.11 -5.70 19.94
CA LEU A 642 6.67 -7.09 19.78
C LEU A 642 5.13 -7.17 19.80
N LEU A 643 4.49 -6.43 20.72
CA LEU A 643 3.03 -6.29 20.77
C LEU A 643 2.46 -5.67 19.48
N TYR A 644 3.09 -4.62 18.93
CA TYR A 644 2.74 -4.06 17.61
C TYR A 644 2.77 -5.13 16.53
N MET A 645 3.91 -5.83 16.38
CA MET A 645 4.07 -6.83 15.31
C MET A 645 3.09 -8.00 15.43
N LEU A 646 2.76 -8.42 16.66
CA LEU A 646 1.78 -9.47 16.91
C LEU A 646 0.36 -9.02 16.53
N LEU A 647 -0.08 -7.85 17.01
CA LEU A 647 -1.41 -7.32 16.73
C LEU A 647 -1.59 -7.00 15.24
N LYS A 648 -0.59 -6.39 14.61
CA LYS A 648 -0.55 -6.10 13.17
C LYS A 648 -0.70 -7.39 12.33
N HIS A 649 0.05 -8.44 12.67
CA HIS A 649 -0.04 -9.72 11.95
C HIS A 649 -1.44 -10.37 12.05
N LEU A 650 -2.07 -10.32 13.23
CA LEU A 650 -3.42 -10.86 13.43
C LEU A 650 -4.48 -10.05 12.66
N VAL A 651 -4.40 -8.71 12.70
CA VAL A 651 -5.32 -7.81 11.99
C VAL A 651 -5.20 -7.95 10.48
N ASP A 652 -3.97 -8.00 9.93
CA ASP A 652 -3.78 -8.15 8.48
C ASP A 652 -4.21 -9.53 7.98
N ARG A 653 -3.92 -10.62 8.71
CA ARG A 653 -4.39 -11.98 8.38
C ARG A 653 -5.91 -12.01 8.25
N TYR A 654 -6.62 -11.37 9.17
CA TYR A 654 -8.09 -11.23 9.11
C TYR A 654 -8.56 -10.36 7.93
N ASN A 655 -8.00 -9.15 7.82
CA ASN A 655 -8.42 -8.16 6.84
C ASN A 655 -8.19 -8.63 5.40
N ILE A 656 -7.02 -9.23 5.10
CA ILE A 656 -6.72 -9.76 3.78
C ILE A 656 -7.68 -10.89 3.40
N TYR A 657 -8.05 -11.76 4.34
CA TYR A 657 -8.92 -12.91 4.05
C TYR A 657 -10.39 -12.55 3.82
N TYR A 658 -10.95 -11.57 4.55
CA TYR A 658 -12.39 -11.23 4.49
C TYR A 658 -12.72 -9.94 3.74
N ALA A 659 -11.74 -9.09 3.43
CA ALA A 659 -12.01 -7.66 3.25
C ALA A 659 -11.29 -6.98 2.06
N TYR A 660 -10.40 -7.68 1.37
CA TYR A 660 -9.65 -7.17 0.20
C TYR A 660 -9.71 -8.15 -0.98
N VAL A 661 -9.58 -7.62 -2.20
CA VAL A 661 -9.48 -8.36 -3.46
C VAL A 661 -8.03 -8.88 -3.64
N PRO A 662 -7.82 -10.11 -4.15
CA PRO A 662 -6.48 -10.59 -4.53
C PRO A 662 -5.83 -9.68 -5.58
N ALA A 663 -4.65 -9.15 -5.27
CA ALA A 663 -3.80 -8.45 -6.24
C ALA A 663 -2.80 -9.43 -6.89
N LYS A 664 -2.32 -9.10 -8.10
CA LYS A 664 -1.17 -9.74 -8.73
C LYS A 664 -0.06 -8.72 -8.95
N LEU A 665 0.99 -8.81 -8.15
CA LEU A 665 2.13 -7.90 -8.13
C LEU A 665 3.37 -8.60 -8.71
N SER A 666 4.57 -8.15 -8.33
CA SER A 666 5.82 -8.80 -8.73
C SER A 666 6.73 -9.00 -7.53
N GLN A 667 7.45 -10.13 -7.54
CA GLN A 667 8.44 -10.52 -6.51
C GLN A 667 9.43 -9.40 -6.13
N GLN A 668 9.67 -8.45 -7.05
CA GLN A 668 10.59 -7.32 -6.86
C GLN A 668 10.17 -6.40 -5.69
N ILE A 669 8.88 -6.24 -5.40
CA ILE A 669 8.38 -5.45 -4.27
C ILE A 669 8.75 -6.15 -2.95
N HIS A 670 8.43 -7.45 -2.84
CA HIS A 670 8.72 -8.26 -1.67
C HIS A 670 10.23 -8.32 -1.39
N SER A 671 11.04 -8.56 -2.42
CA SER A 671 12.51 -8.54 -2.32
C SER A 671 13.08 -7.17 -1.92
N ALA A 672 12.45 -6.07 -2.37
CA ALA A 672 12.82 -4.73 -1.95
C ALA A 672 12.44 -4.45 -0.48
N ALA A 673 11.24 -4.78 -0.04
CA ALA A 673 10.80 -4.65 1.36
C ALA A 673 11.75 -5.42 2.30
N VAL A 674 12.07 -6.66 1.95
CA VAL A 674 13.01 -7.54 2.65
C VAL A 674 14.43 -6.96 2.71
N SER A 675 14.87 -6.27 1.66
CA SER A 675 16.16 -5.56 1.65
C SER A 675 16.13 -4.26 2.48
N GLN A 676 14.97 -3.59 2.55
CA GLN A 676 14.77 -2.35 3.31
C GLN A 676 14.88 -2.56 4.82
N VAL A 677 14.54 -3.76 5.32
CA VAL A 677 14.71 -4.16 6.74
C VAL A 677 16.17 -4.00 7.23
N ILE A 678 17.16 -4.15 6.36
CA ILE A 678 18.59 -3.99 6.70
C ILE A 678 18.94 -2.54 7.09
N VAL A 679 18.15 -1.55 6.67
CA VAL A 679 18.36 -0.14 7.05
C VAL A 679 18.17 0.07 8.55
N ALA A 680 17.27 -0.67 9.20
CA ALA A 680 16.96 -0.52 10.63
C ALA A 680 18.15 -0.76 11.58
N PRO A 681 18.90 -1.88 11.52
CA PRO A 681 20.09 -2.06 12.35
C PRO A 681 21.24 -1.11 11.98
N ILE A 682 21.37 -0.69 10.71
CA ILE A 682 22.37 0.34 10.32
C ILE A 682 22.03 1.68 11.01
N LEU A 683 20.76 2.07 11.02
CA LEU A 683 20.31 3.30 11.67
C LEU A 683 20.43 3.21 13.20
N CYS A 684 20.24 2.03 13.79
CA CYS A 684 20.56 1.77 15.21
C CYS A 684 22.05 1.97 15.53
N ILE A 685 22.97 1.41 14.72
CA ILE A 685 24.41 1.61 14.93
C ILE A 685 24.80 3.09 14.74
N PHE A 686 24.23 3.77 13.74
CA PHE A 686 24.43 5.21 13.55
C PHE A 686 23.93 6.04 14.76
N TRP A 687 22.77 5.68 15.31
CA TRP A 687 22.20 6.37 16.48
C TRP A 687 23.04 6.14 17.75
N LEU A 688 23.55 4.91 17.94
CA LEU A 688 24.49 4.59 19.02
C LEU A 688 25.83 5.32 18.85
N LEU A 689 26.35 5.45 17.63
CA LEU A 689 27.54 6.25 17.33
C LEU A 689 27.31 7.72 17.68
N PHE A 690 26.18 8.31 17.26
CA PHE A 690 25.84 9.70 17.55
C PHE A 690 25.73 9.98 19.06
N PHE A 691 25.06 9.10 19.81
CA PHE A 691 25.07 9.12 21.28
C PHE A 691 26.49 9.05 21.86
N SER A 692 27.31 8.13 21.35
CA SER A 692 28.67 7.90 21.84
C SER A 692 29.58 9.09 21.56
N VAL A 693 29.47 9.74 20.40
CA VAL A 693 30.24 10.94 20.03
C VAL A 693 29.91 12.11 20.96
N LEU A 694 28.62 12.39 21.21
CA LEU A 694 28.22 13.50 22.07
C LEU A 694 28.58 13.27 23.55
N ARG A 695 28.47 12.03 24.04
CA ARG A 695 28.62 11.72 25.47
C ARG A 695 30.03 11.28 25.90
N LEU A 696 30.82 10.68 25.00
CA LEU A 696 32.18 10.19 25.29
C LEU A 696 33.26 10.94 24.51
N GLY A 697 32.89 11.73 23.49
CA GLY A 697 33.83 12.40 22.60
C GLY A 697 34.38 11.48 21.49
N PRO A 698 34.79 12.04 20.34
CA PRO A 698 35.13 11.26 19.14
C PRO A 698 36.42 10.43 19.26
N VAL A 699 37.23 10.62 20.31
CA VAL A 699 38.57 10.02 20.47
C VAL A 699 38.59 8.79 21.40
N ARG A 700 37.52 8.52 22.17
CA ARG A 700 37.46 7.33 23.06
C ARG A 700 37.44 6.05 22.20
N PRO A 701 37.96 4.91 22.71
CA PRO A 701 38.02 3.67 21.93
C PRO A 701 36.64 3.09 21.55
N ILE A 702 35.59 3.41 22.32
CA ILE A 702 34.21 2.95 22.06
C ILE A 702 33.58 3.71 20.87
N THR A 703 33.82 5.03 20.75
CA THR A 703 33.38 5.82 19.59
C THR A 703 34.10 5.38 18.32
N LEU A 704 35.42 5.17 18.39
CA LEU A 704 36.21 4.66 17.27
C LEU A 704 35.77 3.24 16.86
N PHE A 705 35.49 2.35 17.81
CA PHE A 705 34.97 1.01 17.53
C PHE A 705 33.58 1.05 16.86
N THR A 706 32.63 1.83 17.40
CA THR A 706 31.28 1.94 16.79
C THR A 706 31.31 2.60 15.41
N PHE A 707 32.23 3.53 15.15
CA PHE A 707 32.45 4.11 13.82
C PHE A 707 33.00 3.07 12.82
N VAL A 708 34.01 2.29 13.20
CA VAL A 708 34.57 1.22 12.34
C VAL A 708 33.53 0.12 12.08
N VAL A 709 32.76 -0.27 13.10
CA VAL A 709 31.62 -1.18 12.94
C VAL A 709 30.62 -0.60 11.94
N LEU A 710 30.14 0.63 12.11
CA LEU A 710 29.18 1.26 11.18
C LEU A 710 29.68 1.25 9.74
N LEU A 711 30.93 1.67 9.52
CA LEU A 711 31.55 1.71 8.20
C LEU A 711 31.64 0.30 7.59
N SER A 712 32.05 -0.71 8.37
CA SER A 712 32.11 -2.10 7.91
C SER A 712 30.73 -2.68 7.59
N CYS A 713 29.70 -2.35 8.38
CA CYS A 713 28.31 -2.78 8.18
C CYS A 713 27.72 -2.17 6.90
N ILE A 714 28.01 -0.89 6.63
CA ILE A 714 27.62 -0.20 5.39
C ILE A 714 28.35 -0.81 4.18
N LEU A 715 29.67 -1.00 4.26
CA LEU A 715 30.47 -1.63 3.21
C LEU A 715 30.01 -3.06 2.91
N PHE A 716 29.74 -3.86 3.94
CA PHE A 716 29.18 -5.21 3.79
C PHE A 716 27.80 -5.18 3.13
N SER A 717 26.92 -4.26 3.56
CA SER A 717 25.57 -4.13 3.00
C SER A 717 25.61 -3.74 1.53
N ILE A 718 26.40 -2.72 1.16
CA ILE A 718 26.63 -2.31 -0.23
C ILE A 718 27.24 -3.45 -1.04
N CYS A 719 28.26 -4.14 -0.52
CA CYS A 719 28.86 -5.30 -1.16
C CYS A 719 27.82 -6.41 -1.41
N SER A 720 26.96 -6.72 -0.43
CA SER A 720 25.90 -7.72 -0.56
C SER A 720 24.86 -7.34 -1.62
N LEU A 721 24.51 -6.05 -1.73
CA LEU A 721 23.59 -5.54 -2.75
C LEU A 721 24.22 -5.51 -4.15
N CYS A 722 25.51 -5.16 -4.24
CA CYS A 722 26.29 -5.30 -5.46
C CYS A 722 26.39 -6.77 -5.89
N LEU A 723 26.69 -7.69 -4.97
CA LEU A 723 26.73 -9.13 -5.24
C LEU A 723 25.36 -9.69 -5.64
N LYS A 724 24.24 -9.23 -5.05
CA LYS A 724 22.88 -9.58 -5.50
C LYS A 724 22.53 -9.03 -6.90
N LYS A 725 23.24 -8.01 -7.39
CA LYS A 725 23.12 -7.48 -8.77
C LYS A 725 24.15 -8.05 -9.75
N LEU A 726 25.31 -8.51 -9.26
CA LEU A 726 26.44 -9.05 -10.03
C LEU A 726 26.37 -10.57 -10.20
N GLN A 727 25.80 -11.29 -9.22
CA GLN A 727 25.10 -12.51 -9.56
C GLN A 727 24.10 -12.13 -10.64
N PRO A 728 24.11 -12.77 -11.83
CA PRO A 728 22.95 -12.63 -12.71
C PRO A 728 21.73 -13.02 -11.87
N LYS A 729 20.63 -12.26 -11.98
CA LYS A 729 19.29 -12.81 -11.66
C LYS A 729 19.32 -14.22 -12.24
N LYS A 730 19.25 -15.28 -11.41
CA LYS A 730 19.40 -16.65 -11.91
C LYS A 730 18.35 -16.79 -13.00
N SER A 731 18.79 -16.77 -14.26
CA SER A 731 17.93 -16.91 -15.43
C SER A 731 17.33 -18.28 -15.26
N ALA A 732 16.05 -18.32 -14.86
CA ALA A 732 15.62 -19.35 -13.95
C ALA A 732 15.94 -20.71 -14.55
N SER A 733 16.87 -21.42 -13.90
CA SER A 733 16.94 -22.85 -14.04
C SER A 733 15.72 -23.36 -13.28
N TYR A 734 14.53 -23.15 -13.87
CA TYR A 734 13.36 -23.96 -13.58
C TYR A 734 13.89 -25.37 -13.61
N GLN A 735 13.94 -26.01 -12.44
CA GLN A 735 14.47 -27.34 -12.37
C GLN A 735 13.63 -28.16 -13.33
N MET A 736 14.29 -28.75 -14.32
CA MET A 736 13.64 -29.68 -15.20
C MET A 736 13.20 -30.82 -14.31
N SER A 737 11.93 -30.79 -13.91
CA SER A 737 11.30 -31.93 -13.28
C SER A 737 11.30 -32.99 -14.35
N GLU A 738 12.28 -33.88 -14.28
CA GLU A 738 12.16 -35.25 -14.78
C GLU A 738 11.01 -35.88 -14.00
N GLN A 739 9.79 -35.53 -14.41
CA GLN A 739 8.57 -36.17 -13.99
C GLN A 739 8.55 -37.50 -14.73
N SER A 740 9.32 -38.43 -14.18
CA SER A 740 9.49 -39.80 -14.69
C SER A 740 8.13 -40.38 -15.03
N GLU A 741 8.02 -41.01 -16.20
CA GLU A 741 6.77 -41.50 -16.76
C GLU A 741 6.06 -42.49 -15.82
N VAL A 742 5.12 -41.99 -15.02
CA VAL A 742 4.15 -42.82 -14.32
C VAL A 742 2.90 -42.88 -15.19
N VAL A 743 2.89 -43.86 -16.08
CA VAL A 743 1.77 -44.13 -16.99
C VAL A 743 0.54 -44.52 -16.16
N PHE A 744 -0.44 -43.63 -16.11
CA PHE A 744 -1.84 -43.96 -15.81
C PHE A 744 -2.63 -43.85 -17.12
N PRO A 745 -3.54 -44.78 -17.42
CA PRO A 745 -4.19 -44.86 -18.73
C PRO A 745 -5.23 -43.75 -18.93
N ASP A 746 -5.22 -43.14 -20.12
CA ASP A 746 -6.24 -42.19 -20.56
C ASP A 746 -7.61 -42.86 -20.76
N THR A 747 -8.61 -42.39 -20.02
CA THR A 747 -10.01 -42.44 -20.45
C THR A 747 -10.75 -41.18 -19.96
N GLU A 748 -11.67 -40.66 -20.76
CA GLU A 748 -12.64 -39.60 -20.40
C GLU A 748 -12.11 -38.18 -20.08
N ARG A 749 -11.48 -37.49 -21.05
CA ARG A 749 -11.56 -36.01 -21.08
C ARG A 749 -11.54 -35.33 -22.47
N SER A 750 -12.29 -35.87 -23.41
CA SER A 750 -12.34 -35.41 -24.81
C SER A 750 -13.63 -34.62 -25.17
N SER A 751 -13.86 -33.44 -24.56
CA SER A 751 -15.02 -32.59 -24.94
C SER A 751 -14.96 -31.08 -24.58
N ILE A 752 -13.79 -30.48 -24.30
CA ILE A 752 -13.65 -29.01 -24.24
C ILE A 752 -12.43 -28.55 -25.05
N SER A 753 -12.62 -28.34 -26.35
CA SER A 753 -11.66 -27.64 -27.21
C SER A 753 -11.86 -26.12 -27.11
N SER A 754 -11.37 -25.50 -26.03
CA SER A 754 -11.21 -24.04 -26.00
C SER A 754 -10.04 -23.63 -26.87
N THR A 755 -10.27 -22.64 -27.74
CA THR A 755 -9.23 -22.02 -28.56
C THR A 755 -8.16 -21.35 -27.67
N PRO A 756 -6.89 -21.30 -28.10
CA PRO A 756 -5.85 -20.66 -27.31
C PRO A 756 -6.02 -19.13 -27.35
N ASN A 757 -6.56 -18.53 -26.27
CA ASN A 757 -6.80 -17.09 -26.17
C ASN A 757 -5.52 -16.28 -26.48
N SER A 758 -5.43 -15.75 -27.70
CA SER A 758 -4.30 -14.95 -28.20
C SER A 758 -4.20 -13.59 -27.50
N ASN A 759 -5.35 -13.00 -27.19
CA ASN A 759 -5.50 -11.57 -26.89
C ASN A 759 -5.12 -11.18 -25.44
N MET A 760 -4.16 -11.89 -24.83
CA MET A 760 -3.81 -11.75 -23.40
C MET A 760 -3.15 -10.40 -23.05
N PHE A 761 -2.43 -9.78 -24.00
CA PHE A 761 -1.77 -8.47 -23.83
C PHE A 761 -2.52 -7.33 -24.55
N VAL A 762 -3.85 -7.43 -24.58
CA VAL A 762 -4.76 -6.41 -25.12
C VAL A 762 -5.51 -5.76 -23.96
N ALA A 763 -5.63 -4.43 -23.95
CA ALA A 763 -6.51 -3.74 -23.01
C ALA A 763 -7.96 -4.23 -23.20
N SER A 764 -8.68 -4.58 -22.12
CA SER A 764 -10.00 -5.21 -22.21
C SER A 764 -11.05 -4.43 -23.01
N VAL A 765 -10.89 -3.12 -23.12
CA VAL A 765 -11.77 -2.21 -23.88
C VAL A 765 -11.50 -2.25 -25.41
N LEU A 766 -10.37 -2.84 -25.82
CA LEU A 766 -10.02 -3.14 -27.21
C LEU A 766 -10.29 -4.60 -27.61
N GLN A 767 -10.46 -5.50 -26.63
CA GLN A 767 -10.90 -6.86 -26.92
C GLN A 767 -12.31 -6.83 -27.52
N GLU A 768 -12.59 -7.73 -28.45
CA GLU A 768 -13.94 -7.88 -28.97
C GLU A 768 -14.79 -8.64 -27.95
N PRO A 769 -16.07 -8.27 -27.74
CA PRO A 769 -16.90 -8.91 -26.73
C PRO A 769 -17.28 -10.32 -27.19
N GLU A 770 -16.65 -11.33 -26.58
CA GLU A 770 -17.18 -12.68 -26.59
C GLU A 770 -18.61 -12.64 -25.99
N LEU A 771 -19.57 -13.27 -26.70
CA LEU A 771 -21.03 -13.14 -26.53
C LEU A 771 -21.65 -11.76 -26.85
N SER A 772 -21.75 -11.49 -28.16
CA SER A 772 -23.05 -11.32 -28.84
C SER A 772 -24.17 -10.56 -28.10
N LEU A 773 -24.00 -9.26 -27.86
CA LEU A 773 -25.12 -8.31 -27.72
C LEU A 773 -24.85 -7.05 -28.55
N THR A 774 -25.50 -6.94 -29.71
CA THR A 774 -25.73 -5.65 -30.35
C THR A 774 -26.58 -4.77 -29.41
N PRO A 775 -26.38 -3.44 -29.40
CA PRO A 775 -27.26 -2.55 -28.65
C PRO A 775 -28.71 -2.72 -29.10
N ALA A 776 -29.60 -3.02 -28.15
CA ALA A 776 -31.04 -2.97 -28.43
C ALA A 776 -31.42 -1.52 -28.76
N ALA A 777 -32.14 -1.32 -29.86
CA ALA A 777 -32.45 0.02 -30.36
C ALA A 777 -33.20 0.86 -29.30
N SER A 778 -32.74 2.09 -29.11
CA SER A 778 -33.33 3.05 -28.18
C SER A 778 -34.79 3.33 -28.55
N PRO A 779 -35.75 3.32 -27.59
CA PRO A 779 -37.14 3.65 -27.87
C PRO A 779 -37.35 5.11 -28.31
N ALA A 780 -36.30 5.95 -28.26
CA ALA A 780 -36.27 7.26 -28.88
C ALA A 780 -36.44 7.23 -30.42
N HIS A 781 -36.15 6.10 -31.07
CA HIS A 781 -36.31 5.91 -32.52
C HIS A 781 -37.77 5.69 -32.99
N GLN A 782 -38.71 6.52 -32.52
CA GLN A 782 -39.97 6.74 -33.24
C GLN A 782 -39.75 7.80 -34.33
N SER A 783 -39.31 7.34 -35.51
CA SER A 783 -39.01 8.23 -36.65
C SER A 783 -40.24 9.01 -37.12
N TYR A 784 -40.13 10.34 -37.16
CA TYR A 784 -41.22 11.23 -37.54
C TYR A 784 -41.50 11.15 -39.06
N GLY A 785 -42.56 10.43 -39.43
CA GLY A 785 -43.26 10.62 -40.71
C GLY A 785 -42.92 9.64 -41.85
N THR A 786 -43.84 8.73 -42.11
CA THR A 786 -44.48 8.60 -43.44
C THR A 786 -45.88 8.02 -43.26
N MET A 787 -46.88 8.56 -43.94
CA MET A 787 -48.25 8.03 -43.87
C MET A 787 -48.37 6.77 -44.74
N GLY A 788 -48.44 5.61 -44.11
CA GLY A 788 -48.91 4.37 -44.74
C GLY A 788 -50.31 4.04 -44.25
N ASN A 789 -51.25 3.79 -45.18
CA ASN A 789 -52.64 3.49 -44.84
C ASN A 789 -52.74 2.27 -43.90
N ARG A 790 -53.42 2.44 -42.76
CA ARG A 790 -53.86 1.33 -41.92
C ARG A 790 -55.38 1.25 -41.99
N SER A 791 -55.89 0.21 -42.64
CA SER A 791 -57.32 -0.04 -42.78
C SER A 791 -58.02 -0.23 -41.43
N GLU A 792 -59.32 0.06 -41.41
CA GLU A 792 -60.20 -0.06 -40.25
C GLU A 792 -60.30 -1.51 -39.76
N LEU A 793 -60.49 -1.66 -38.44
CA LEU A 793 -61.19 -2.80 -37.84
C LEU A 793 -61.75 -2.37 -36.48
N THR A 794 -63.05 -2.54 -36.31
CA THR A 794 -63.83 -2.09 -35.14
C THR A 794 -63.69 -3.03 -33.94
N PRO A 795 -63.92 -2.55 -32.70
CA PRO A 795 -63.85 -3.38 -31.50
C PRO A 795 -65.17 -4.14 -31.25
N SER A 796 -65.06 -5.30 -30.61
CA SER A 796 -66.16 -5.95 -29.89
C SER A 796 -65.66 -6.46 -28.54
N ASN A 797 -66.46 -6.26 -27.49
CA ASN A 797 -66.21 -6.78 -26.15
C ASN A 797 -66.61 -8.25 -26.04
N GLU A 798 -66.04 -8.99 -25.09
CA GLU A 798 -66.84 -9.74 -24.10
C GLU A 798 -65.98 -10.15 -22.88
N GLU A 799 -66.61 -10.25 -21.71
CA GLU A 799 -66.03 -10.73 -20.45
C GLU A 799 -66.57 -12.14 -20.14
N GLY A 800 -65.85 -13.04 -19.45
CA GLY A 800 -66.40 -14.41 -19.27
C GLY A 800 -65.78 -15.47 -18.35
N GLN A 801 -64.63 -15.27 -17.70
CA GLN A 801 -64.08 -16.17 -16.64
C GLN A 801 -63.79 -17.67 -17.01
N PRO A 802 -63.08 -18.46 -16.15
CA PRO A 802 -62.39 -19.71 -16.54
C PRO A 802 -63.09 -21.00 -16.04
N PRO A 803 -62.58 -22.22 -16.37
CA PRO A 803 -61.63 -22.88 -15.46
C PRO A 803 -60.65 -23.93 -16.06
N ASN A 804 -59.69 -24.36 -15.21
CA ASN A 804 -59.07 -25.70 -15.06
C ASN A 804 -58.31 -26.44 -16.19
N PHE A 805 -57.06 -26.80 -15.82
CA PHE A 805 -56.28 -27.99 -16.21
C PHE A 805 -56.97 -29.31 -15.76
N PRO A 806 -56.68 -30.52 -16.34
CA PRO A 806 -55.34 -31.13 -16.29
C PRO A 806 -54.87 -31.92 -17.54
N ALA A 807 -53.70 -32.54 -17.37
CA ALA A 807 -52.89 -33.28 -18.34
C ALA A 807 -53.57 -34.48 -19.02
N ASP A 808 -53.09 -34.81 -20.22
CA ASP A 808 -52.20 -35.97 -20.44
C ASP A 808 -51.35 -35.74 -21.71
N PHE A 809 -50.20 -36.40 -21.82
CA PHE A 809 -49.36 -36.46 -23.04
C PHE A 809 -48.59 -37.79 -23.08
N GLU A 810 -48.63 -38.48 -24.21
CA GLU A 810 -48.00 -39.80 -24.39
C GLU A 810 -46.54 -39.69 -24.90
N ASP A 811 -45.69 -40.61 -24.45
CA ASP A 811 -44.35 -40.82 -25.00
C ASP A 811 -44.40 -41.48 -26.39
N GLN A 812 -43.48 -41.10 -27.27
CA GLN A 812 -43.03 -41.97 -28.37
C GLN A 812 -41.50 -41.97 -28.46
N GLN A 813 -40.93 -43.16 -28.38
CA GLN A 813 -39.48 -43.40 -28.43
C GLN A 813 -39.00 -43.51 -29.88
N TYR A 814 -37.77 -43.05 -30.13
CA TYR A 814 -37.04 -43.37 -31.36
C TYR A 814 -36.09 -44.55 -31.10
N GLU A 815 -36.07 -45.51 -32.03
CA GLU A 815 -35.18 -46.68 -32.01
C GLU A 815 -34.22 -46.62 -33.22
N TYR A 816 -33.01 -47.16 -33.08
CA TYR A 816 -31.89 -47.01 -34.01
C TYR A 816 -31.23 -48.37 -34.27
N GLU A 817 -31.16 -48.81 -35.52
CA GLU A 817 -30.32 -49.94 -35.95
C GLU A 817 -29.54 -49.63 -37.25
N ALA A 818 -28.62 -50.52 -37.62
CA ALA A 818 -27.46 -50.20 -38.48
C ALA A 818 -27.61 -50.55 -39.98
N GLY A 819 -26.67 -50.06 -40.80
CA GLY A 819 -26.51 -50.37 -42.23
C GLY A 819 -25.77 -51.70 -42.49
N PRO A 820 -24.97 -51.87 -43.57
CA PRO A 820 -24.43 -50.86 -44.51
C PRO A 820 -24.58 -51.27 -46.01
N LEU A 821 -23.61 -50.88 -46.85
CA LEU A 821 -23.44 -51.09 -48.32
C LEU A 821 -24.11 -50.00 -49.20
N VAL A 822 -23.63 -49.60 -50.38
CA VAL A 822 -22.33 -49.51 -51.11
C VAL A 822 -22.72 -49.28 -52.59
N ASP A 823 -21.88 -48.58 -53.37
CA ASP A 823 -22.05 -48.26 -54.81
C ASP A 823 -23.23 -47.33 -55.19
N SER A 824 -23.19 -46.52 -56.24
CA SER A 824 -22.05 -45.91 -56.98
C SER A 824 -22.56 -44.75 -57.86
N ASP A 825 -21.63 -43.99 -58.45
CA ASP A 825 -21.75 -43.29 -59.74
C ASP A 825 -22.77 -42.13 -59.95
N ASP A 826 -22.19 -40.92 -59.94
CA ASP A 826 -22.07 -40.03 -61.12
C ASP A 826 -22.88 -38.71 -61.28
N HIS A 827 -22.23 -37.83 -62.06
CA HIS A 827 -22.70 -36.62 -62.76
C HIS A 827 -23.22 -35.38 -62.01
N TYR A 828 -22.28 -34.45 -61.80
CA TYR A 828 -22.28 -33.09 -62.38
C TYR A 828 -23.62 -32.33 -62.52
N GLN A 829 -23.84 -31.32 -61.66
CA GLN A 829 -23.63 -29.92 -62.06
C GLN A 829 -23.38 -28.98 -60.87
#